data_AF-A0A6A6U095-F1
#
_entry.id   AF-A0A6A6U095-F1
#
_cell.length_a   1.000
_cell.length_b   1.000
_cell.length_c   1.000
_cell.angle_alpha   90.00
_cell.angle_beta   90.00
_cell.angle_gamma   90.00
#
_symmetry.space_group_name_H-M   'P 1'
#
loop_
_entity.id
_entity.type
_entity.pdbx_description
1 polymer ?
#
loop_
_entity_poly.entity_id
_entity_poly.type
_entity_poly.pdbx_seq_one_letter_code
_entity_poly.pdbx_strand_id
1 'polypeptide(L)'
;MAHAYLAKKGDLSTASSSERTELEQELDKTQVAVLPVETLMAWDSVGIHPLIGLVGPQRFKRFKLSDLGRKYIDETIEGLKTVAVPEFPASFGYAFSSESDTTGYPSLREIVRNDEGRLMVALGAALMELYSEDIAVQIIVAFYLISAPTMMLADKLEEWKRFLKACAGILAASGFSVLAEQYMSGHILNTTLGPTATPTTHTQLSFEPVQSRIGPSFNKFRNFTDPHVIAEALHKLARTGKGPKPLMIEGGNDIAWLGAFAQFFLALTVGFSLRNNGSIISQTVVPGNPQVLITIDHGRACKRSRDASERYQREGYTSESMVVAGRLKWEDILAMTFAGSFQDLLKCPREVGTAIGSASIIFQCLVEADPALPESWSQGNAFFCRSSYGLDLVQNTIRWFPELTAMKDQMLLVRQSSLTSALEHYTASMISLRKSCLCTRCGHKPGEHKVTSIKEICSGRAWGSVGSRSIVDENRFCLVLIVETIICVSRSLAAVTLHERILPRRSGLMLAYRRQFQARSWARSPTTEEEKKLGPIVMCLDWDESRLRDFNKCDVILKNILTLFSGELVDDPSSKNICALSCKGITVFLETSYEKRTNIFRAHVIPGFIAAPSCASRITDPLHALDPTIKRDGSKFLVCQPITPKKNEEVWEIRLRLRDNRMCDLLLMDKERRQNALGAYIGPSQLMGQIAARSGLIVVSEPIC
;
A
#
# COMPACT_ATOMS: atom_id res chain seq x y z
N MET A 1 -28.17 10.86 28.83
CA MET A 1 -27.30 10.94 27.64
C MET A 1 -27.98 10.42 26.38
N ALA A 2 -28.40 9.16 26.33
CA ALA A 2 -29.13 8.59 25.19
C ALA A 2 -30.35 9.45 24.80
N HIS A 3 -31.16 9.87 25.76
CA HIS A 3 -32.26 10.83 25.54
C HIS A 3 -31.80 12.16 24.93
N ALA A 4 -30.67 12.72 25.36
CA ALA A 4 -30.16 13.99 24.84
C ALA A 4 -29.60 13.84 23.41
N TYR A 5 -28.92 12.72 23.13
CA TYR A 5 -28.45 12.37 21.79
C TYR A 5 -29.64 12.17 20.83
N LEU A 6 -30.62 11.34 21.21
CA LEU A 6 -31.83 11.11 20.41
C LEU A 6 -32.65 12.39 20.21
N ALA A 7 -32.72 13.25 21.23
CA ALA A 7 -33.37 14.56 21.12
C ALA A 7 -32.65 15.49 20.12
N LYS A 8 -31.32 15.53 20.16
CA LYS A 8 -30.51 16.38 19.28
C LYS A 8 -30.48 15.88 17.83
N LYS A 9 -30.63 14.57 17.60
CA LYS A 9 -30.76 13.96 16.27
C LYS A 9 -32.12 14.21 15.61
N GLY A 10 -33.14 14.65 16.37
CA GLY A 10 -34.50 14.85 15.87
C GLY A 10 -35.29 13.54 15.67
N ASP A 11 -34.71 12.39 16.01
CA ASP A 11 -35.24 11.04 15.76
C ASP A 11 -36.12 10.48 16.89
N LEU A 12 -36.54 11.33 17.85
CA LEU A 12 -37.37 10.90 18.99
C LEU A 12 -38.71 10.27 18.57
N SER A 13 -39.18 10.51 17.34
CA SER A 13 -40.45 9.96 16.80
C SER A 13 -40.28 8.75 15.86
N THR A 14 -39.05 8.41 15.44
CA THR A 14 -38.78 7.41 14.38
C THR A 14 -38.03 6.17 14.89
N ALA A 15 -37.27 6.27 15.99
CA ALA A 15 -36.65 5.10 16.60
C ALA A 15 -37.71 4.15 17.17
N SER A 16 -37.63 2.85 16.84
CA SER A 16 -38.56 1.85 17.36
C SER A 16 -38.49 1.81 18.90
N SER A 17 -39.63 1.64 19.57
CA SER A 17 -39.64 1.60 21.05
C SER A 17 -38.77 0.45 21.60
N SER A 18 -38.56 -0.62 20.82
CA SER A 18 -37.69 -1.72 21.20
C SER A 18 -36.21 -1.34 21.16
N GLU A 19 -35.72 -0.68 20.10
CA GLU A 19 -34.31 -0.22 20.04
C GLU A 19 -33.99 0.70 21.20
N ARG A 20 -34.92 1.58 21.56
CA ARG A 20 -34.76 2.52 22.68
C ARG A 20 -34.67 1.81 24.03
N THR A 21 -35.57 0.86 24.27
CA THR A 21 -35.62 0.07 25.51
C THR A 21 -34.38 -0.81 25.66
N GLU A 22 -33.91 -1.43 24.58
CA GLU A 22 -32.73 -2.30 24.59
C GLU A 22 -31.44 -1.49 24.77
N LEU A 23 -31.37 -0.30 24.18
CA LEU A 23 -30.26 0.65 24.33
C LEU A 23 -30.15 1.18 25.77
N GLU A 24 -31.27 1.52 26.39
CA GLU A 24 -31.34 1.91 27.79
C GLU A 24 -30.92 0.75 28.70
N GLN A 25 -31.40 -0.48 28.44
CA GLN A 25 -31.00 -1.67 29.20
C GLN A 25 -29.51 -1.98 29.09
N GLU A 26 -28.89 -1.87 27.91
CA GLU A 26 -27.46 -2.13 27.77
C GLU A 26 -26.61 -1.01 28.40
N LEU A 27 -27.00 0.26 28.26
CA LEU A 27 -26.30 1.38 28.89
C LEU A 27 -26.36 1.31 30.42
N ASP A 28 -27.51 0.96 30.98
CA ASP A 28 -27.69 0.81 32.43
C ASP A 28 -26.85 -0.35 32.98
N LYS A 29 -26.69 -1.43 32.22
CA LYS A 29 -25.82 -2.57 32.60
C LYS A 29 -24.33 -2.24 32.54
N THR A 30 -23.90 -1.31 31.69
CA THR A 30 -22.48 -1.19 31.32
C THR A 30 -21.68 -0.15 32.11
N GLN A 31 -22.29 0.62 33.02
CA GLN A 31 -21.62 1.71 33.77
C GLN A 31 -20.71 2.55 32.86
N VAL A 32 -21.22 2.95 31.69
CA VAL A 32 -20.41 3.61 30.67
C VAL A 32 -20.04 5.02 31.12
N ALA A 33 -18.78 5.41 30.89
CA ALA A 33 -18.32 6.76 31.12
C ALA A 33 -19.19 7.76 30.33
N VAL A 34 -19.49 8.90 30.95
CA VAL A 34 -20.30 9.96 30.34
C VAL A 34 -19.46 10.64 29.25
N LEU A 35 -19.67 10.29 27.97
CA LEU A 35 -19.17 11.04 26.82
C LEU A 35 -20.03 12.29 26.52
N PRO A 36 -19.41 13.40 26.06
CA PRO A 36 -20.15 14.55 25.53
C PRO A 36 -21.05 14.15 24.35
N VAL A 37 -22.21 14.80 24.22
CA VAL A 37 -23.15 14.54 23.10
C VAL A 37 -22.49 14.88 21.76
N GLU A 38 -21.61 15.88 21.77
CA GLU A 38 -20.82 16.34 20.63
C GLU A 38 -19.93 15.21 20.08
N THR A 39 -19.31 14.41 20.97
CA THR A 39 -18.52 13.23 20.58
C THR A 39 -19.39 12.19 19.89
N LEU A 40 -20.58 11.92 20.43
CA LEU A 40 -21.50 10.93 19.84
C LEU A 40 -22.01 11.41 18.48
N MET A 41 -22.31 12.71 18.32
CA MET A 41 -22.70 13.28 17.04
C MET A 41 -21.55 13.28 16.03
N ALA A 42 -20.31 13.51 16.48
CA ALA A 42 -19.14 13.38 15.62
C ALA A 42 -19.00 11.93 15.11
N TRP A 43 -19.21 10.92 15.96
CA TRP A 43 -19.20 9.52 15.53
C TRP A 43 -20.36 9.20 14.56
N ASP A 44 -21.56 9.68 14.80
CA ASP A 44 -22.71 9.46 13.90
C ASP A 44 -22.51 10.14 12.54
N SER A 45 -21.93 11.35 12.53
CA SER A 45 -21.67 12.15 11.31
C SER A 45 -20.73 11.47 10.32
N VAL A 46 -19.87 10.57 10.79
CA VAL A 46 -18.94 9.78 9.98
C VAL A 46 -19.41 8.33 9.80
N GLY A 47 -20.65 8.06 10.21
CA GLY A 47 -21.35 6.77 10.07
C GLY A 47 -20.90 5.68 11.02
N ILE A 48 -20.22 6.01 12.14
CA ILE A 48 -19.94 5.06 13.22
C ILE A 48 -21.06 5.16 14.25
N HIS A 49 -21.72 4.04 14.54
CA HIS A 49 -22.73 4.02 15.59
C HIS A 49 -22.14 4.42 16.94
N PRO A 50 -22.78 5.33 17.68
CA PRO A 50 -22.34 5.69 19.01
C PRO A 50 -22.16 4.51 19.97
N LEU A 51 -23.02 3.49 19.85
CA LEU A 51 -22.93 2.28 20.66
C LEU A 51 -21.67 1.44 20.41
N ILE A 52 -21.10 1.49 19.21
CA ILE A 52 -19.84 0.76 18.95
C ILE A 52 -18.74 1.32 19.86
N GLY A 53 -18.60 2.65 19.96
CA GLY A 53 -17.58 3.24 20.82
C GLY A 53 -17.94 3.25 22.33
N LEU A 54 -19.22 3.21 22.70
CA LEU A 54 -19.65 3.16 24.11
C LEU A 54 -19.63 1.73 24.70
N VAL A 55 -20.21 0.77 23.99
CA VAL A 55 -20.40 -0.62 24.46
C VAL A 55 -19.30 -1.54 23.95
N GLY A 56 -18.72 -1.27 22.78
CA GLY A 56 -17.62 -2.06 22.21
C GLY A 56 -16.46 -2.27 23.19
N PRO A 57 -15.90 -1.23 23.83
CA PRO A 57 -14.83 -1.39 24.82
C PRO A 57 -15.21 -2.36 25.95
N GLN A 58 -16.47 -2.39 26.37
CA GLN A 58 -16.91 -3.27 27.47
C GLN A 58 -16.69 -4.76 27.17
N ARG A 59 -16.63 -5.15 25.88
CA ARG A 59 -16.32 -6.53 25.47
C ARG A 59 -14.84 -6.89 25.65
N PHE A 60 -13.98 -5.89 25.85
CA PHE A 60 -12.55 -6.05 26.09
C PHE A 60 -12.17 -6.08 27.57
N LYS A 61 -13.11 -5.87 28.52
CA LYS A 61 -12.88 -5.92 29.98
C LYS A 61 -12.15 -7.17 30.48
N ARG A 62 -12.24 -8.29 29.76
CA ARG A 62 -11.59 -9.55 30.13
C ARG A 62 -10.10 -9.57 29.78
N PHE A 63 -9.71 -8.86 28.72
CA PHE A 63 -8.31 -8.71 28.37
C PHE A 63 -7.57 -7.91 29.45
N LYS A 64 -6.30 -8.25 29.63
CA LYS A 64 -5.40 -7.51 30.50
C LYS A 64 -4.36 -6.85 29.61
N LEU A 65 -4.58 -5.59 29.29
CA LEU A 65 -3.58 -4.77 28.60
C LEU A 65 -2.35 -4.67 29.50
N SER A 66 -1.18 -5.01 28.96
CA SER A 66 0.07 -4.87 29.69
C SER A 66 0.51 -3.40 29.72
N ASP A 67 1.33 -3.02 30.70
CA ASP A 67 1.88 -1.64 30.75
C ASP A 67 2.71 -1.31 29.51
N LEU A 68 3.44 -2.30 28.97
CA LEU A 68 4.18 -2.17 27.71
C LEU A 68 3.23 -1.98 26.52
N GLY A 69 2.15 -2.75 26.47
CA GLY A 69 1.13 -2.62 25.44
C GLY A 69 0.41 -1.26 25.49
N ARG A 70 0.13 -0.75 26.70
CA ARG A 70 -0.45 0.58 26.92
C ARG A 70 0.48 1.66 26.38
N LYS A 71 1.74 1.66 26.84
CA LYS A 71 2.78 2.58 26.39
C LYS A 71 2.90 2.58 24.86
N TYR A 72 2.91 1.40 24.26
CA TYR A 72 3.02 1.29 22.82
C TYR A 72 1.83 1.87 22.05
N ILE A 73 0.60 1.60 22.49
CA ILE A 73 -0.60 2.16 21.85
C ILE A 73 -0.59 3.68 21.96
N ASP A 74 -0.27 4.21 23.15
CA ASP A 74 -0.20 5.64 23.39
C ASP A 74 0.89 6.30 22.50
N GLU A 75 2.12 5.76 22.48
CA GLU A 75 3.20 6.23 21.61
C GLU A 75 2.85 6.15 20.12
N THR A 76 2.15 5.09 19.71
CA THR A 76 1.71 4.92 18.33
C THR A 76 0.71 6.00 17.95
N ILE A 77 -0.33 6.23 18.78
CA ILE A 77 -1.37 7.22 18.52
C ILE A 77 -0.82 8.65 18.56
N GLU A 78 0.06 8.95 19.52
CA GLU A 78 0.75 10.25 19.61
C GLU A 78 1.70 10.48 18.44
N GLY A 79 2.29 9.40 17.91
CA GLY A 79 3.19 9.44 16.77
C GLY A 79 2.52 9.69 15.42
N LEU A 80 1.19 9.52 15.32
CA LEU A 80 0.45 9.72 14.08
C LEU A 80 0.39 11.21 13.72
N LYS A 81 1.11 11.57 12.65
CA LYS A 81 1.23 12.96 12.20
C LYS A 81 0.10 13.36 11.25
N THR A 82 -0.15 14.65 11.22
CA THR A 82 -0.92 15.32 10.18
C THR A 82 0.00 16.26 9.41
N VAL A 83 -0.03 16.19 8.09
CA VAL A 83 0.64 17.14 7.18
C VAL A 83 -0.43 18.04 6.60
N ALA A 84 -0.48 19.29 7.04
CA ALA A 84 -1.33 20.31 6.42
C ALA A 84 -0.67 20.82 5.14
N VAL A 85 -1.47 21.02 4.09
CA VAL A 85 -1.02 21.70 2.87
C VAL A 85 -1.39 23.18 3.00
N PRO A 86 -0.45 24.12 3.13
CA PRO A 86 -0.79 25.53 3.36
C PRO A 86 -1.67 26.14 2.26
N GLU A 87 -1.56 25.62 1.04
CA GLU A 87 -2.21 26.15 -0.17
C GLU A 87 -3.57 25.50 -0.49
N PHE A 88 -3.92 24.41 0.20
CA PHE A 88 -5.13 23.65 -0.07
C PHE A 88 -5.82 23.30 1.26
N PRO A 89 -7.15 23.43 1.38
CA PRO A 89 -7.88 23.07 2.59
C PRO A 89 -7.98 21.55 2.74
N ALA A 90 -6.87 20.83 2.63
CA ALA A 90 -6.76 19.44 3.00
C ALA A 90 -5.54 19.23 3.88
N SER A 91 -5.68 18.22 4.71
CA SER A 91 -4.59 17.67 5.48
C SER A 91 -4.47 16.18 5.21
N PHE A 92 -3.25 15.69 5.27
CA PHE A 92 -2.93 14.29 5.06
C PHE A 92 -2.51 13.67 6.38
N GLY A 93 -3.07 12.51 6.71
CA GLY A 93 -2.68 11.72 7.87
C GLY A 93 -3.85 11.52 8.82
N TYR A 94 -3.56 11.42 10.12
CA TYR A 94 -4.61 11.36 11.12
C TYR A 94 -4.85 12.74 11.70
N ALA A 95 -5.92 13.40 11.27
CA ALA A 95 -6.40 14.61 11.92
C ALA A 95 -7.10 14.20 13.23
N PHE A 96 -6.36 14.22 14.34
CA PHE A 96 -6.95 14.16 15.68
C PHE A 96 -7.06 15.57 16.27
N SER A 97 -7.70 16.51 15.57
CA SER A 97 -7.89 17.84 16.15
C SER A 97 -9.00 17.81 17.20
N SER A 98 -8.77 18.49 18.32
CA SER A 98 -9.71 18.60 19.45
C SER A 98 -10.68 19.77 19.29
N GLU A 99 -10.56 20.56 18.23
CA GLU A 99 -11.27 21.83 18.09
C GLU A 99 -11.80 21.99 16.66
N SER A 100 -13.12 21.87 16.51
CA SER A 100 -13.96 22.42 15.43
C SER A 100 -13.73 22.02 13.97
N ASP A 101 -12.70 21.26 13.60
CA ASP A 101 -12.51 20.89 12.19
C ASP A 101 -13.45 19.76 11.77
N THR A 102 -14.28 20.05 10.78
CA THR A 102 -15.26 19.19 10.09
C THR A 102 -14.64 18.01 9.32
N THR A 103 -13.42 17.58 9.66
CA THR A 103 -12.77 16.45 9.01
C THR A 103 -13.48 15.17 9.45
N GLY A 104 -14.20 14.54 8.53
CA GLY A 104 -15.17 13.48 8.80
C GLY A 104 -14.58 12.12 9.18
N TYR A 105 -13.63 12.07 10.11
CA TYR A 105 -13.31 10.88 10.89
C TYR A 105 -13.43 11.17 12.39
N PRO A 106 -14.00 10.25 13.17
CA PRO A 106 -14.22 10.48 14.58
C PRO A 106 -12.90 10.38 15.33
N SER A 107 -12.72 11.26 16.30
CA SER A 107 -11.57 11.17 17.19
C SER A 107 -11.62 9.85 17.98
N LEU A 108 -10.83 8.86 17.56
CA LEU A 108 -10.62 7.61 18.31
C LEU A 108 -10.00 7.87 19.69
N ARG A 109 -9.48 9.09 19.95
CA ARG A 109 -8.95 9.52 21.26
C ARG A 109 -9.94 9.28 22.39
N GLU A 110 -11.22 9.47 22.12
CA GLU A 110 -12.29 9.29 23.10
C GLU A 110 -12.52 7.82 23.45
N ILE A 111 -12.32 6.92 22.48
CA ILE A 111 -12.40 5.46 22.70
C ILE A 111 -11.18 5.00 23.50
N VAL A 112 -9.97 5.45 23.16
CA VAL A 112 -8.72 4.96 23.78
C VAL A 112 -8.44 5.52 25.19
N ARG A 113 -9.40 6.18 25.84
CA ARG A 113 -9.22 6.75 27.19
C ARG A 113 -8.92 5.69 28.25
N ASN A 114 -9.52 4.51 28.15
CA ASN A 114 -9.31 3.38 29.05
C ASN A 114 -8.60 2.21 28.34
N ASP A 115 -8.20 1.20 29.12
CA ASP A 115 -7.47 0.04 28.58
C ASP A 115 -8.32 -0.77 27.60
N GLU A 116 -9.62 -0.88 27.89
CA GLU A 116 -10.57 -1.59 27.05
C GLU A 116 -10.68 -0.99 25.65
N GLY A 117 -10.80 0.34 25.57
CA GLY A 117 -10.90 1.03 24.30
C GLY A 117 -9.57 1.08 23.56
N ARG A 118 -8.44 1.15 24.27
CA ARG A 118 -7.10 0.93 23.69
C ARG A 118 -7.01 -0.44 23.02
N LEU A 119 -7.43 -1.49 23.71
CA LEU A 119 -7.44 -2.85 23.18
C LEU A 119 -8.39 -3.01 21.99
N MET A 120 -9.57 -2.38 22.03
CA MET A 120 -10.52 -2.38 20.93
C MET A 120 -9.92 -1.74 19.67
N VAL A 121 -9.30 -0.57 19.81
CA VAL A 121 -8.63 0.13 18.69
C VAL A 121 -7.41 -0.65 18.22
N ALA A 122 -6.60 -1.20 19.14
CA ALA A 122 -5.45 -2.03 18.79
C ALA A 122 -5.86 -3.28 18.01
N LEU A 123 -6.95 -3.96 18.41
CA LEU A 123 -7.48 -5.09 17.67
C LEU A 123 -8.01 -4.66 16.30
N GLY A 124 -8.79 -3.58 16.22
CA GLY A 124 -9.30 -3.07 14.95
C GLY A 124 -8.18 -2.71 13.98
N ALA A 125 -7.14 -2.02 14.47
CA ALA A 125 -5.96 -1.67 13.71
C ALA A 125 -5.18 -2.92 13.28
N ALA A 126 -5.01 -3.90 14.16
CA ALA A 126 -4.34 -5.16 13.84
C ALA A 126 -5.08 -5.95 12.76
N LEU A 127 -6.42 -6.01 12.82
CA LEU A 127 -7.24 -6.66 11.80
C LEU A 127 -7.10 -5.97 10.44
N MET A 128 -7.18 -4.64 10.39
CA MET A 128 -7.03 -3.89 9.13
C MET A 128 -5.61 -3.93 8.54
N GLU A 129 -4.61 -4.09 9.41
CA GLU A 129 -3.21 -4.23 9.02
C GLU A 129 -2.89 -5.63 8.47
N LEU A 130 -3.75 -6.63 8.69
CA LEU A 130 -3.48 -8.02 8.32
C LEU A 130 -4.48 -8.59 7.31
N TYR A 131 -5.75 -8.20 7.40
CA TYR A 131 -6.85 -8.73 6.61
C TYR A 131 -7.38 -7.68 5.61
N SER A 132 -8.27 -8.12 4.73
CA SER A 132 -9.17 -7.21 4.03
C SER A 132 -10.23 -6.67 4.98
N GLU A 133 -10.86 -5.58 4.55
CA GLU A 133 -11.91 -4.92 5.29
C GLU A 133 -13.09 -5.85 5.59
N ASP A 134 -13.55 -6.61 4.59
CA ASP A 134 -14.72 -7.48 4.76
C ASP A 134 -14.44 -8.66 5.71
N ILE A 135 -13.22 -9.20 5.70
CA ILE A 135 -12.83 -10.27 6.62
C ILE A 135 -12.63 -9.72 8.04
N ALA A 136 -12.02 -8.53 8.17
CA ALA A 136 -11.85 -7.85 9.45
C ALA A 136 -13.21 -7.56 10.13
N VAL A 137 -14.20 -7.09 9.38
CA VAL A 137 -15.57 -6.87 9.87
C VAL A 137 -16.18 -8.16 10.40
N GLN A 138 -16.04 -9.26 9.65
CA GLN A 138 -16.59 -10.55 10.07
C GLN A 138 -15.92 -11.09 11.34
N ILE A 139 -14.61 -10.92 11.48
CA ILE A 139 -13.89 -11.31 12.70
C ILE A 139 -14.36 -10.49 13.91
N ILE A 140 -14.45 -9.16 13.79
CA ILE A 140 -14.81 -8.30 14.93
C ILE A 140 -16.27 -8.51 15.36
N VAL A 141 -17.18 -8.70 14.39
CA VAL A 141 -18.60 -8.97 14.66
C VAL A 141 -18.79 -10.35 15.29
N ALA A 142 -18.12 -11.38 14.78
CA ALA A 142 -18.13 -12.71 15.40
C ALA A 142 -17.56 -12.66 16.82
N PHE A 143 -16.47 -11.92 17.05
CA PHE A 143 -15.89 -11.74 18.38
C PHE A 143 -16.87 -11.03 19.33
N TYR A 144 -17.57 -10.01 18.84
CA TYR A 144 -18.59 -9.29 19.59
C TYR A 144 -19.72 -10.24 20.02
N LEU A 145 -20.29 -11.01 19.08
CA LEU A 145 -21.37 -11.97 19.34
C LEU A 145 -20.99 -13.06 20.35
N ILE A 146 -19.77 -13.60 20.25
CA ILE A 146 -19.26 -14.61 21.21
C ILE A 146 -19.08 -14.00 22.61
N SER A 147 -18.67 -12.73 22.66
CA SER A 147 -18.42 -12.04 23.93
C SER A 147 -19.69 -11.55 24.61
N ALA A 148 -20.74 -11.27 23.85
CA ALA A 148 -22.10 -11.03 24.32
C ALA A 148 -23.12 -11.30 23.20
N PRO A 149 -24.11 -12.20 23.41
CA PRO A 149 -25.07 -12.59 22.37
C PRO A 149 -26.06 -11.52 21.91
N THR A 150 -25.90 -10.25 22.27
CA THR A 150 -26.84 -9.19 21.90
C THR A 150 -26.70 -8.87 20.41
N MET A 151 -27.77 -9.06 19.63
CA MET A 151 -27.75 -8.90 18.17
C MET A 151 -27.73 -7.44 17.70
N MET A 152 -28.10 -6.46 18.55
CA MET A 152 -28.25 -5.05 18.16
C MET A 152 -27.09 -4.47 17.32
N LEU A 153 -25.84 -4.77 17.68
CA LEU A 153 -24.66 -4.25 17.00
C LEU A 153 -24.12 -5.20 15.92
N ALA A 154 -24.56 -6.46 15.91
CA ALA A 154 -24.04 -7.45 14.96
C ALA A 154 -24.57 -7.20 13.54
N ASP A 155 -25.81 -6.74 13.42
CA ASP A 155 -26.44 -6.45 12.13
C ASP A 155 -25.95 -5.13 11.50
N LYS A 156 -25.16 -4.35 12.25
CA LYS A 156 -24.62 -3.05 11.84
C LYS A 156 -23.26 -3.17 11.14
N LEU A 157 -23.15 -4.06 10.16
CA LEU A 157 -21.89 -4.39 9.48
C LEU A 157 -21.18 -3.16 8.89
N GLU A 158 -21.92 -2.25 8.26
CA GLU A 158 -21.35 -1.02 7.67
C GLU A 158 -20.80 -0.05 8.72
N GLU A 159 -21.39 0.01 9.91
CA GLU A 159 -20.91 0.87 11.01
C GLU A 159 -19.62 0.30 11.61
N TRP A 160 -19.52 -1.03 11.75
CA TRP A 160 -18.27 -1.71 12.09
C TRP A 160 -17.19 -1.52 11.03
N LYS A 161 -17.57 -1.57 9.76
CA LYS A 161 -16.69 -1.32 8.62
C LYS A 161 -16.09 0.08 8.70
N ARG A 162 -16.90 1.10 9.01
CA ARG A 162 -16.41 2.48 9.22
C ARG A 162 -15.52 2.62 10.45
N PHE A 163 -15.84 1.92 11.55
CA PHE A 163 -14.96 1.87 12.72
C PHE A 163 -13.60 1.25 12.42
N LEU A 164 -13.58 0.11 11.73
CA LEU A 164 -12.34 -0.54 11.32
C LEU A 164 -11.55 0.34 10.35
N LYS A 165 -12.21 1.00 9.38
CA LYS A 165 -11.56 2.02 8.54
C LYS A 165 -10.88 3.09 9.37
N ALA A 166 -11.54 3.65 10.39
CA ALA A 166 -10.92 4.64 11.25
C ALA A 166 -9.67 4.11 11.97
N CYS A 167 -9.60 2.80 12.25
CA CYS A 167 -8.44 2.15 12.86
C CYS A 167 -7.33 1.75 11.86
N ALA A 168 -7.66 1.64 10.57
CA ALA A 168 -6.70 1.21 9.54
C ALA A 168 -5.57 2.21 9.44
N GLY A 169 -4.31 1.72 9.41
CA GLY A 169 -3.09 2.53 9.32
C GLY A 169 -2.43 2.87 10.66
N ILE A 170 -3.12 2.72 11.80
CA ILE A 170 -2.57 3.10 13.12
C ILE A 170 -1.29 2.31 13.42
N LEU A 171 -1.30 1.02 13.08
CA LEU A 171 -0.16 0.12 13.31
C LEU A 171 0.81 0.04 12.10
N ALA A 172 0.69 0.93 11.11
CA ALA A 172 1.45 0.83 9.86
C ALA A 172 2.97 1.06 10.04
N ALA A 173 3.37 2.01 10.88
CA ALA A 173 4.78 2.29 11.19
C ALA A 173 5.29 1.47 12.39
N SER A 174 4.50 0.50 12.84
CA SER A 174 4.63 -0.13 14.15
C SER A 174 5.31 -1.51 14.04
N GLY A 175 6.04 -1.93 15.07
CA GLY A 175 6.75 -3.22 15.10
C GLY A 175 5.82 -4.44 15.10
N PHE A 176 4.56 -4.26 15.50
CA PHE A 176 3.54 -5.32 15.50
C PHE A 176 3.33 -5.94 14.11
N SER A 177 3.21 -5.10 13.07
CA SER A 177 2.89 -5.54 11.71
C SER A 177 3.95 -6.47 11.13
N VAL A 178 5.22 -6.22 11.45
CA VAL A 178 6.38 -7.05 11.08
C VAL A 178 6.38 -8.35 11.87
N LEU A 179 6.17 -8.28 13.19
CA LEU A 179 6.14 -9.45 14.06
C LEU A 179 5.02 -10.43 13.63
N ALA A 180 3.83 -9.90 13.34
CA ALA A 180 2.71 -10.68 12.83
C ALA A 180 3.07 -11.41 11.53
N GLU A 181 3.72 -10.74 10.57
CA GLU A 181 4.15 -11.35 9.32
C GLU A 181 5.23 -12.43 9.51
N GLN A 182 6.18 -12.20 10.42
CA GLN A 182 7.19 -13.20 10.77
C GLN A 182 6.55 -14.46 11.35
N TYR A 183 5.52 -14.29 12.18
CA TYR A 183 4.82 -15.38 12.87
C TYR A 183 3.99 -16.18 11.87
N MET A 184 3.23 -15.51 11.01
CA MET A 184 2.45 -16.16 9.95
C MET A 184 3.31 -16.79 8.84
N SER A 185 4.55 -16.34 8.66
CA SER A 185 5.51 -16.93 7.71
C SER A 185 6.14 -18.23 8.21
N GLY A 186 5.98 -18.55 9.50
CA GLY A 186 6.63 -19.71 10.11
C GLY A 186 8.14 -19.57 10.27
N HIS A 187 8.71 -18.37 10.15
CA HIS A 187 10.17 -18.15 10.24
C HIS A 187 10.72 -18.56 11.63
N ILE A 188 9.92 -18.39 12.68
CA ILE A 188 10.29 -18.76 14.05
C ILE A 188 10.61 -20.26 14.17
N LEU A 189 9.90 -21.11 13.40
CA LEU A 189 10.09 -22.56 13.45
C LEU A 189 11.40 -23.03 12.81
N ASN A 190 12.03 -22.17 11.99
CA ASN A 190 13.35 -22.42 11.41
C ASN A 190 14.48 -21.79 12.24
N THR A 191 14.14 -20.96 13.22
CA THR A 191 15.10 -20.23 14.05
C THR A 191 15.26 -20.97 15.38
N THR A 192 15.75 -22.21 15.37
CA THR A 192 16.25 -22.87 16.59
C THR A 192 17.51 -22.15 17.06
N LEU A 193 17.33 -21.04 17.77
CA LEU A 193 18.38 -20.40 18.54
C LEU A 193 18.68 -21.31 19.74
N GLY A 194 19.92 -21.81 19.81
CA GLY A 194 20.44 -22.36 21.04
C GLY A 194 20.37 -21.33 22.18
N PRO A 195 20.24 -21.74 23.44
CA PRO A 195 19.88 -20.88 24.58
C PRO A 195 20.93 -19.82 25.00
N THR A 196 21.93 -19.50 24.17
CA THR A 196 23.07 -18.62 24.54
C THR A 196 23.38 -17.49 23.57
N ALA A 197 22.60 -17.28 22.50
CA ALA A 197 22.88 -16.20 21.55
C ALA A 197 22.38 -14.84 22.06
N THR A 198 23.30 -13.94 22.37
CA THR A 198 23.01 -12.52 22.67
C THR A 198 22.59 -11.74 21.41
N PRO A 199 21.81 -10.65 21.55
CA PRO A 199 21.07 -10.05 20.42
C PRO A 199 21.88 -9.23 19.39
N THR A 200 23.22 -9.30 19.36
CA THR A 200 24.04 -8.25 18.71
C THR A 200 24.97 -8.69 17.58
N THR A 201 24.88 -9.92 17.08
CA THR A 201 25.65 -10.32 15.89
C THR A 201 24.71 -10.71 14.76
N HIS A 202 24.89 -10.05 13.60
CA HIS A 202 24.33 -10.42 12.31
C HIS A 202 24.77 -11.85 11.96
N THR A 203 24.11 -12.86 12.51
CA THR A 203 24.30 -14.25 12.14
C THR A 203 23.65 -14.45 10.78
N GLN A 204 24.45 -14.81 9.78
CA GLN A 204 23.96 -15.37 8.53
C GLN A 204 23.05 -16.57 8.89
N LEU A 205 21.74 -16.35 8.80
CA LEU A 205 20.73 -17.39 8.92
C LEU A 205 20.98 -18.38 7.76
N SER A 206 21.59 -19.52 8.07
CA SER A 206 21.56 -20.67 7.17
C SER A 206 20.11 -21.14 7.08
N PHE A 207 19.43 -20.72 6.02
CA PHE A 207 18.10 -21.19 5.64
C PHE A 207 18.17 -22.68 5.24
N GLU A 208 18.36 -23.60 6.20
CA GLU A 208 18.10 -25.00 5.91
C GLU A 208 16.57 -25.20 5.80
N PRO A 209 16.06 -25.68 4.65
CA PRO A 209 14.64 -25.61 4.35
C PRO A 209 13.92 -26.79 4.97
N VAL A 210 13.39 -26.63 6.19
CA VAL A 210 12.17 -27.35 6.60
C VAL A 210 11.02 -27.06 5.59
N GLN A 211 11.13 -25.95 4.87
CA GLN A 211 10.33 -25.55 3.70
C GLN A 211 10.32 -26.58 2.54
N SER A 212 11.26 -27.52 2.46
CA SER A 212 11.28 -28.54 1.40
C SER A 212 10.29 -29.71 1.63
N ARG A 213 9.81 -29.90 2.88
CA ARG A 213 8.94 -31.05 3.24
C ARG A 213 7.49 -30.68 3.50
N ILE A 214 7.22 -29.42 3.83
CA ILE A 214 5.86 -28.88 3.92
C ILE A 214 5.55 -28.40 2.52
N GLY A 215 4.74 -29.12 1.74
CA GLY A 215 4.44 -28.76 0.35
C GLY A 215 3.46 -27.58 0.28
N PRO A 216 3.86 -26.37 -0.15
CA PRO A 216 3.00 -25.20 0.01
C PRO A 216 2.45 -24.76 -1.33
N SER A 217 1.18 -24.36 -1.33
CA SER A 217 0.58 -23.66 -2.46
C SER A 217 1.02 -22.19 -2.48
N PHE A 218 2.33 -21.91 -2.59
CA PHE A 218 2.95 -20.57 -2.54
C PHE A 218 2.49 -19.58 -3.62
N ASN A 219 1.86 -20.04 -4.71
CA ASN A 219 1.28 -19.14 -5.72
C ASN A 219 -0.16 -18.70 -5.39
N LYS A 220 -0.72 -19.16 -4.27
CA LYS A 220 -1.97 -18.65 -3.73
C LYS A 220 -1.63 -17.78 -2.52
N PHE A 221 -2.36 -16.68 -2.38
CA PHE A 221 -2.35 -15.94 -1.12
C PHE A 221 -2.57 -16.91 0.05
N ARG A 222 -2.03 -16.57 1.23
CA ARG A 222 -2.23 -17.43 2.40
C ARG A 222 -3.72 -17.71 2.56
N ASN A 223 -4.06 -18.99 2.71
CA ASN A 223 -5.38 -19.37 3.17
C ASN A 223 -5.66 -18.64 4.48
N PHE A 224 -6.89 -18.19 4.66
CA PHE A 224 -7.31 -17.61 5.93
C PHE A 224 -8.22 -18.57 6.68
N THR A 225 -8.09 -18.52 8.00
CA THR A 225 -8.92 -19.26 8.93
C THR A 225 -10.30 -18.60 8.96
N ASP A 226 -11.35 -19.42 9.07
CA ASP A 226 -12.73 -18.93 9.22
C ASP A 226 -12.82 -17.83 10.30
N PRO A 227 -13.47 -16.68 10.02
CA PRO A 227 -13.56 -15.56 10.96
C PRO A 227 -14.08 -15.94 12.34
N HIS A 228 -15.01 -16.90 12.44
CA HIS A 228 -15.54 -17.38 13.72
C HIS A 228 -14.48 -18.10 14.55
N VAL A 229 -13.59 -18.86 13.91
CA VAL A 229 -12.49 -19.56 14.61
C VAL A 229 -11.48 -18.55 15.16
N ILE A 230 -11.17 -17.49 14.40
CA ILE A 230 -10.32 -16.39 14.88
C ILE A 230 -10.99 -15.67 16.05
N ALA A 231 -12.28 -15.38 15.95
CA ALA A 231 -13.07 -14.75 16.99
C ALA A 231 -13.12 -15.59 18.29
N GLU A 232 -13.29 -16.91 18.19
CA GLU A 232 -13.20 -17.82 19.33
C GLU A 232 -11.80 -17.81 19.95
N ALA A 233 -10.75 -17.80 19.13
CA ALA A 233 -9.38 -17.74 19.61
C ALA A 233 -9.11 -16.41 20.35
N LEU A 234 -9.61 -15.28 19.84
CA LEU A 234 -9.58 -13.99 20.53
C LEU A 234 -10.34 -14.03 21.85
N HIS A 235 -11.53 -14.63 21.88
CA HIS A 235 -12.32 -14.76 23.10
C HIS A 235 -11.63 -15.65 24.15
N LYS A 236 -10.97 -16.73 23.72
CA LYS A 236 -10.13 -17.57 24.59
C LYS A 236 -8.92 -16.77 25.09
N LEU A 237 -8.25 -16.02 24.21
CA LEU A 237 -7.11 -15.17 24.56
C LEU A 237 -7.48 -14.15 25.64
N ALA A 238 -8.66 -13.52 25.50
CA ALA A 238 -9.21 -12.58 26.49
C ALA A 238 -9.34 -13.18 27.89
N ARG A 239 -9.49 -14.51 28.02
CA ARG A 239 -9.66 -15.20 29.31
C ARG A 239 -8.34 -15.75 29.86
N THR A 240 -7.23 -15.56 29.16
CA THR A 240 -5.93 -16.12 29.53
C THR A 240 -5.38 -15.37 30.74
N GLY A 241 -5.41 -16.01 31.90
CA GLY A 241 -4.71 -15.56 33.09
C GLY A 241 -3.28 -16.11 33.17
N LYS A 242 -2.56 -15.80 34.25
CA LYS A 242 -1.30 -16.46 34.64
C LYS A 242 -1.57 -17.88 35.20
N GLY A 243 -2.35 -18.67 34.46
CA GLY A 243 -2.64 -20.06 34.81
C GLY A 243 -1.45 -20.97 34.53
N PRO A 244 -1.37 -22.15 35.17
CA PRO A 244 -0.24 -23.08 35.00
C PRO A 244 -0.22 -23.79 33.64
N LYS A 245 -1.34 -23.75 32.87
CA LYS A 245 -1.46 -24.40 31.57
C LYS A 245 -1.48 -23.37 30.44
N PRO A 246 -0.70 -23.57 29.35
CA PRO A 246 -0.79 -22.71 28.18
C PRO A 246 -2.19 -22.72 27.58
N LEU A 247 -2.66 -21.57 27.11
CA LEU A 247 -3.80 -21.51 26.21
C LEU A 247 -3.40 -22.09 24.86
N MET A 248 -4.10 -23.11 24.41
CA MET A 248 -3.94 -23.69 23.07
C MET A 248 -4.82 -22.96 22.07
N ILE A 249 -4.21 -22.45 21.00
CA ILE A 249 -4.92 -21.87 19.84
C ILE A 249 -4.50 -22.68 18.61
N GLU A 250 -5.48 -23.18 17.84
CA GLU A 250 -5.20 -23.98 16.64
C GLU A 250 -5.86 -23.35 15.42
N GLY A 251 -5.15 -23.30 14.29
CA GLY A 251 -5.66 -22.70 13.06
C GLY A 251 -4.70 -22.83 11.87
N GLY A 252 -5.01 -22.14 10.78
CA GLY A 252 -4.12 -21.99 9.64
C GLY A 252 -2.92 -21.08 9.95
N ASN A 253 -2.12 -20.76 8.94
CA ASN A 253 -0.94 -19.90 9.13
C ASN A 253 -1.29 -18.51 9.65
N ASP A 254 -2.45 -17.98 9.25
CA ASP A 254 -2.89 -16.66 9.65
C ASP A 254 -3.11 -16.56 11.16
N ILE A 255 -3.59 -17.61 11.84
CA ILE A 255 -3.83 -17.58 13.30
C ILE A 255 -2.58 -17.20 14.11
N ALA A 256 -1.39 -17.36 13.55
CA ALA A 256 -0.13 -17.01 14.17
C ALA A 256 -0.01 -15.52 14.52
N TRP A 257 -0.75 -14.61 13.85
CA TRP A 257 -0.76 -13.20 14.22
C TRP A 257 -1.33 -12.96 15.63
N LEU A 258 -2.20 -13.85 16.13
CA LEU A 258 -2.69 -13.78 17.52
C LEU A 258 -1.56 -13.93 18.52
N GLY A 259 -0.47 -14.61 18.14
CA GLY A 259 0.74 -14.70 18.93
C GLY A 259 1.46 -13.37 18.99
N ALA A 260 1.54 -12.66 17.87
CA ALA A 260 2.07 -11.30 17.86
C ALA A 260 1.18 -10.39 18.72
N PHE A 261 -0.14 -10.50 18.62
CA PHE A 261 -1.06 -9.70 19.45
C PHE A 261 -0.89 -9.97 20.95
N ALA A 262 -0.83 -11.25 21.33
CA ALA A 262 -0.64 -11.69 22.71
C ALA A 262 0.70 -11.20 23.30
N GLN A 263 1.78 -11.29 22.53
CA GLN A 263 3.09 -10.82 22.96
C GLN A 263 3.16 -9.29 23.02
N PHE A 264 2.63 -8.62 22.00
CA PHE A 264 2.82 -7.19 21.81
C PHE A 264 1.95 -6.36 22.78
N PHE A 265 0.66 -6.70 22.90
CA PHE A 265 -0.28 -5.91 23.70
C PHE A 265 -0.48 -6.49 25.10
N LEU A 266 -0.46 -7.82 25.24
CA LEU A 266 -0.78 -8.49 26.50
C LEU A 266 0.48 -8.95 27.28
N ALA A 267 1.68 -8.76 26.71
CA ALA A 267 2.95 -9.22 27.27
C ALA A 267 2.95 -10.70 27.68
N LEU A 268 2.26 -11.54 26.92
CA LEU A 268 2.20 -12.98 27.14
C LEU A 268 3.36 -13.69 26.43
N THR A 269 3.92 -14.73 27.07
CA THR A 269 4.89 -15.61 26.40
C THR A 269 4.18 -16.52 25.39
N VAL A 270 4.69 -16.56 24.16
CA VAL A 270 4.07 -17.31 23.05
C VAL A 270 5.01 -18.38 22.53
N GLY A 271 4.53 -19.62 22.51
CA GLY A 271 5.16 -20.75 21.82
C GLY A 271 4.43 -21.09 20.54
N PHE A 272 5.13 -21.72 19.60
CA PHE A 272 4.56 -22.23 18.36
C PHE A 272 4.78 -23.72 18.24
N SER A 273 3.80 -24.43 17.71
CA SER A 273 3.92 -25.83 17.30
C SER A 273 3.37 -26.00 15.89
N LEU A 274 4.02 -26.87 15.13
CA LEU A 274 3.62 -27.19 13.77
C LEU A 274 2.99 -28.57 13.75
N ARG A 275 1.76 -28.69 13.27
CA ARG A 275 1.05 -29.97 13.14
C ARG A 275 0.92 -30.35 11.67
N ASN A 276 1.18 -31.62 11.35
CA ASN A 276 0.87 -32.19 10.05
C ASN A 276 0.23 -33.55 10.24
N ASN A 277 -0.98 -33.73 9.69
CA ASN A 277 -1.75 -34.97 9.80
C ASN A 277 -1.87 -35.48 11.25
N GLY A 278 -2.05 -34.56 12.20
CA GLY A 278 -2.22 -34.89 13.61
C GLY A 278 -0.95 -34.90 14.46
N SER A 279 0.24 -35.06 13.88
CA SER A 279 1.50 -35.10 14.63
C SER A 279 2.20 -33.74 14.69
N ILE A 280 2.82 -33.42 15.83
CA ILE A 280 3.66 -32.22 15.98
C ILE A 280 5.01 -32.50 15.31
N ILE A 281 5.40 -31.67 14.35
CA ILE A 281 6.67 -31.80 13.61
C ILE A 281 7.75 -30.88 14.18
N SER A 282 7.37 -29.69 14.65
CA SER A 282 8.30 -28.69 15.15
C SER A 282 7.63 -27.90 16.27
N GLN A 283 8.43 -27.44 17.23
CA GLN A 283 7.99 -26.59 18.32
C GLN A 283 9.08 -25.60 18.68
N THR A 284 8.72 -24.33 18.86
CA THR A 284 9.65 -23.33 19.38
C THR A 284 9.89 -23.58 20.87
N VAL A 285 11.15 -23.71 21.26
CA VAL A 285 11.56 -23.76 22.66
C VAL A 285 11.68 -22.33 23.16
N VAL A 286 10.73 -21.89 23.98
CA VAL A 286 10.78 -20.58 24.64
C VAL A 286 11.39 -20.80 26.04
N PRO A 287 12.28 -19.92 26.51
CA PRO A 287 12.73 -19.97 27.90
C PRO A 287 11.53 -19.82 28.85
N GLY A 288 11.26 -20.87 29.65
CA GLY A 288 10.08 -20.94 30.53
C GLY A 288 8.84 -21.57 29.87
N ASN A 289 7.71 -21.55 30.57
CA ASN A 289 6.47 -22.11 30.06
C ASN A 289 5.73 -21.05 29.22
N PRO A 290 5.36 -21.33 27.95
CA PRO A 290 4.54 -20.42 27.17
C PRO A 290 3.17 -20.26 27.84
N GLN A 291 2.64 -19.05 27.85
CA GLN A 291 1.27 -18.77 28.30
C GLN A 291 0.26 -19.00 27.18
N VAL A 292 0.69 -18.84 25.93
CA VAL A 292 -0.08 -19.11 24.72
C VAL A 292 0.73 -20.03 23.82
N LEU A 293 0.14 -21.14 23.37
CA LEU A 293 0.75 -22.06 22.42
C LEU A 293 -0.10 -22.10 21.16
N ILE A 294 0.48 -21.63 20.05
CA ILE A 294 -0.16 -21.59 18.74
C ILE A 294 0.22 -22.83 17.95
N THR A 295 -0.78 -23.62 17.57
CA THR A 295 -0.62 -24.81 16.74
C THR A 295 -1.07 -24.50 15.32
N ILE A 296 -0.11 -24.47 14.39
CA ILE A 296 -0.37 -24.25 12.97
C ILE A 296 -0.58 -25.61 12.31
N ASP A 297 -1.75 -25.83 11.69
CA ASP A 297 -2.10 -27.09 11.03
C ASP A 297 -1.92 -27.00 9.50
N HIS A 298 -0.98 -27.80 8.97
CA HIS A 298 -0.73 -27.92 7.52
C HIS A 298 -1.34 -29.18 6.88
N GLY A 299 -2.03 -30.03 7.66
CA GLY A 299 -2.55 -31.31 7.18
C GLY A 299 -3.69 -31.20 6.17
N ARG A 300 -3.88 -32.23 5.33
CA ARG A 300 -5.05 -32.32 4.41
C ARG A 300 -6.39 -32.34 5.16
N ALA A 301 -6.39 -32.76 6.42
CA ALA A 301 -7.56 -32.71 7.30
C ALA A 301 -8.06 -31.27 7.57
N CYS A 302 -7.15 -30.28 7.53
CA CYS A 302 -7.49 -28.86 7.72
C CYS A 302 -8.33 -28.29 6.55
N LYS A 303 -8.14 -28.81 5.33
CA LYS A 303 -8.80 -28.32 4.10
C LYS A 303 -10.32 -28.47 4.08
N ARG A 304 -10.91 -29.41 4.82
CA ARG A 304 -12.37 -29.65 4.77
C ARG A 304 -13.17 -28.89 5.82
N SER A 305 -12.52 -28.29 6.83
CA SER A 305 -13.24 -27.69 7.96
C SER A 305 -12.82 -26.26 8.31
N ARG A 306 -11.66 -25.75 7.84
CA ARG A 306 -11.12 -24.47 8.33
C ARG A 306 -10.60 -23.50 7.26
N ASP A 307 -10.38 -23.94 6.02
CA ASP A 307 -10.05 -23.06 4.90
C ASP A 307 -11.34 -22.48 4.33
N ALA A 308 -11.64 -21.23 4.70
CA ALA A 308 -12.85 -20.58 4.23
C ALA A 308 -12.69 -20.04 2.79
N SER A 309 -11.50 -20.09 2.21
CA SER A 309 -11.21 -19.39 0.96
C SER A 309 -12.09 -19.86 -0.21
N GLU A 310 -12.35 -21.17 -0.31
CA GLU A 310 -13.23 -21.71 -1.36
C GLU A 310 -14.71 -21.36 -1.14
N ARG A 311 -15.12 -21.13 0.11
CA ARG A 311 -16.49 -20.70 0.43
C ARG A 311 -16.70 -19.24 0.02
N TYR A 312 -15.81 -18.36 0.44
CA TYR A 312 -15.91 -16.93 0.12
C TYR A 312 -15.73 -16.66 -1.38
N GLN A 313 -14.89 -17.43 -2.09
CA GLN A 313 -14.84 -17.33 -3.56
C GLN A 313 -16.18 -17.68 -4.22
N ARG A 314 -16.91 -18.67 -3.70
CA ARG A 314 -18.28 -19.00 -4.17
C ARG A 314 -19.29 -17.91 -3.82
N GLU A 315 -19.05 -17.16 -2.76
CA GLU A 315 -19.86 -16.00 -2.35
C GLU A 315 -19.49 -14.71 -3.12
N GLY A 316 -18.57 -14.79 -4.10
CA GLY A 316 -18.23 -13.68 -4.99
C GLY A 316 -17.07 -12.79 -4.53
N TYR A 317 -16.39 -13.16 -3.43
CA TYR A 317 -15.20 -12.45 -2.99
C TYR A 317 -14.04 -12.68 -3.97
N THR A 318 -13.35 -11.60 -4.34
CA THR A 318 -12.18 -11.68 -5.22
C THR A 318 -11.02 -12.32 -4.47
N SER A 319 -10.12 -13.02 -5.17
CA SER A 319 -8.91 -13.57 -4.52
C SER A 319 -8.03 -12.51 -3.86
N GLU A 320 -8.20 -11.24 -4.23
CA GLU A 320 -7.49 -10.08 -3.68
C GLU A 320 -8.12 -9.55 -2.38
N SER A 321 -9.42 -9.76 -2.17
CA SER A 321 -10.06 -9.45 -0.89
C SER A 321 -9.80 -10.53 0.17
N MET A 322 -9.02 -11.56 -0.14
CA MET A 322 -8.81 -12.73 0.73
C MET A 322 -7.35 -12.85 1.17
N VAL A 323 -6.58 -11.78 1.03
CA VAL A 323 -5.15 -11.77 1.31
C VAL A 323 -4.90 -11.47 2.78
N VAL A 324 -4.17 -12.38 3.44
CA VAL A 324 -3.63 -12.16 4.78
C VAL A 324 -2.14 -11.89 4.72
N ALA A 325 -1.74 -10.67 5.06
CA ALA A 325 -0.35 -10.23 4.98
C ALA A 325 -0.06 -9.08 5.95
N GLY A 326 1.07 -9.15 6.65
CA GLY A 326 1.63 -8.00 7.37
C GLY A 326 2.68 -7.24 6.55
N ARG A 327 3.52 -6.49 7.25
CA ARG A 327 4.60 -5.68 6.66
C ARG A 327 5.93 -6.40 6.70
N LEU A 328 6.80 -6.06 5.76
CA LEU A 328 8.12 -6.64 5.61
C LEU A 328 9.20 -5.59 5.73
N LYS A 329 10.28 -5.98 6.40
CA LYS A 329 11.50 -5.20 6.48
C LYS A 329 12.18 -5.19 5.11
N TRP A 330 12.83 -4.09 4.75
CA TRP A 330 13.52 -4.00 3.45
C TRP A 330 14.68 -4.98 3.36
N GLU A 331 15.29 -5.32 4.50
CA GLU A 331 16.43 -6.22 4.61
C GLU A 331 16.13 -7.68 4.22
N ASP A 332 14.86 -8.11 4.26
CA ASP A 332 14.44 -9.48 3.98
C ASP A 332 13.16 -9.57 3.12
N ILE A 333 12.76 -8.46 2.47
CA ILE A 333 11.47 -8.36 1.76
C ILE A 333 11.33 -9.37 0.62
N LEU A 334 12.39 -9.60 -0.16
CA LEU A 334 12.38 -10.49 -1.33
C LEU A 334 12.38 -11.95 -0.87
N ALA A 335 13.23 -12.31 0.09
CA ALA A 335 13.25 -13.65 0.69
C ALA A 335 11.92 -13.98 1.37
N MET A 336 11.34 -13.05 2.12
CA MET A 336 10.08 -13.28 2.84
C MET A 336 8.87 -13.35 1.89
N THR A 337 8.91 -12.61 0.77
CA THR A 337 7.81 -12.61 -0.21
C THR A 337 7.87 -13.84 -1.12
N PHE A 338 9.03 -14.08 -1.76
CA PHE A 338 9.18 -15.07 -2.82
C PHE A 338 9.84 -16.39 -2.36
N ALA A 339 10.29 -16.47 -1.10
CA ALA A 339 10.80 -17.67 -0.44
C ALA A 339 11.84 -18.43 -1.30
N GLY A 340 11.62 -19.72 -1.54
CA GLY A 340 12.55 -20.57 -2.29
C GLY A 340 12.87 -20.04 -3.69
N SER A 341 11.92 -19.40 -4.37
CA SER A 341 12.18 -18.82 -5.70
C SER A 341 13.22 -17.69 -5.64
N PHE A 342 13.28 -16.92 -4.56
CA PHE A 342 14.33 -15.91 -4.40
C PHE A 342 15.70 -16.56 -4.15
N GLN A 343 15.75 -17.64 -3.37
CA GLN A 343 16.99 -18.40 -3.17
C GLN A 343 17.52 -18.99 -4.48
N ASP A 344 16.64 -19.43 -5.38
CA ASP A 344 17.06 -19.84 -6.72
C ASP A 344 17.54 -18.66 -7.57
N LEU A 345 16.93 -17.49 -7.41
CA LEU A 345 17.38 -16.26 -8.06
C LEU A 345 18.79 -15.87 -7.62
N LEU A 346 19.12 -16.02 -6.32
CA LEU A 346 20.44 -15.76 -5.77
C LEU A 346 21.54 -16.68 -6.34
N LYS A 347 21.18 -17.83 -6.92
CA LYS A 347 22.13 -18.73 -7.61
C LYS A 347 22.50 -18.24 -9.02
N CYS A 348 21.83 -17.21 -9.53
CA CYS A 348 22.10 -16.60 -10.85
C CYS A 348 22.55 -15.13 -10.71
N PRO A 349 23.57 -14.80 -9.90
CA PRO A 349 23.90 -13.41 -9.57
C PRO A 349 24.36 -12.60 -10.79
N ARG A 350 25.05 -13.24 -11.74
CA ARG A 350 25.51 -12.60 -12.98
C ARG A 350 24.33 -12.20 -13.85
N GLU A 351 23.39 -13.10 -14.08
CA GLU A 351 22.22 -12.86 -14.92
C GLU A 351 21.35 -11.75 -14.33
N VAL A 352 21.07 -11.81 -13.03
CA VAL A 352 20.25 -10.84 -12.31
C VAL A 352 20.93 -9.47 -12.30
N GLY A 353 22.20 -9.41 -11.93
CA GLY A 353 22.96 -8.16 -11.90
C GLY A 353 23.03 -7.52 -13.29
N THR A 354 23.38 -8.31 -14.31
CA THR A 354 23.46 -7.83 -15.70
C THR A 354 22.10 -7.35 -16.20
N ALA A 355 20.99 -8.02 -15.86
CA ALA A 355 19.64 -7.58 -16.23
C ALA A 355 19.29 -6.23 -15.59
N ILE A 356 19.47 -6.07 -14.28
CA ILE A 356 19.18 -4.82 -13.57
C ILE A 356 20.06 -3.67 -14.08
N GLY A 357 21.37 -3.92 -14.23
CA GLY A 357 22.30 -2.94 -14.76
C GLY A 357 21.94 -2.51 -16.19
N SER A 358 21.59 -3.46 -17.06
CA SER A 358 21.26 -3.17 -18.46
C SER A 358 19.96 -2.39 -18.57
N ALA A 359 18.96 -2.76 -17.76
CA ALA A 359 17.71 -2.01 -17.64
C ALA A 359 17.98 -0.56 -17.23
N SER A 360 18.90 -0.32 -16.29
CA SER A 360 19.24 1.03 -15.85
C SER A 360 19.78 1.92 -16.98
N ILE A 361 20.62 1.37 -17.87
CA ILE A 361 21.14 2.07 -19.04
C ILE A 361 20.04 2.31 -20.08
N ILE A 362 19.18 1.32 -20.33
CA ILE A 362 18.04 1.48 -21.25
C ILE A 362 17.12 2.62 -20.77
N PHE A 363 16.81 2.69 -19.48
CA PHE A 363 16.03 3.81 -18.93
C PHE A 363 16.77 5.14 -19.00
N GLN A 364 18.09 5.15 -18.90
CA GLN A 364 18.89 6.37 -19.06
C GLN A 364 18.75 6.91 -20.49
N CYS A 365 18.92 6.05 -21.50
CA CYS A 365 18.73 6.40 -22.90
C CYS A 365 17.30 6.90 -23.19
N LEU A 366 16.28 6.32 -22.54
CA LEU A 366 14.89 6.80 -22.65
C LEU A 366 14.70 8.21 -22.08
N VAL A 367 15.35 8.53 -20.95
CA VAL A 367 15.28 9.87 -20.35
C VAL A 367 16.06 10.90 -21.16
N GLU A 368 17.20 10.49 -21.73
CA GLU A 368 18.04 11.32 -22.60
C GLU A 368 17.46 11.47 -24.03
N ALA A 369 16.33 10.83 -24.32
CA ALA A 369 15.68 10.81 -25.63
C ALA A 369 16.64 10.38 -26.75
N ASP A 370 17.36 9.28 -26.52
CA ASP A 370 18.27 8.69 -27.51
C ASP A 370 17.55 8.51 -28.86
N PRO A 371 18.10 9.01 -29.98
CA PRO A 371 17.43 9.01 -31.28
C PRO A 371 17.18 7.60 -31.85
N ALA A 372 17.86 6.57 -31.32
CA ALA A 372 17.60 5.18 -31.68
C ALA A 372 16.30 4.64 -31.08
N LEU A 373 15.71 5.32 -30.10
CA LEU A 373 14.47 4.95 -29.42
C LEU A 373 13.28 5.72 -30.02
N PRO A 374 12.19 5.04 -30.42
CA PRO A 374 10.93 5.70 -30.77
C PRO A 374 10.39 6.60 -29.66
N GLU A 375 9.84 7.76 -30.06
CA GLU A 375 9.23 8.71 -29.13
C GLU A 375 8.07 8.10 -28.32
N SER A 376 7.36 7.13 -28.90
CA SER A 376 6.31 6.35 -28.22
C SER A 376 6.80 5.69 -26.93
N TRP A 377 8.08 5.35 -26.82
CA TRP A 377 8.64 4.66 -25.65
C TRP A 377 8.88 5.62 -24.48
N SER A 378 9.26 6.86 -24.77
CA SER A 378 9.36 7.94 -23.79
C SER A 378 8.01 8.26 -23.15
N GLN A 379 6.90 8.02 -23.85
CA GLN A 379 5.56 8.16 -23.29
C GLN A 379 5.28 7.10 -22.21
N GLY A 380 5.74 5.86 -22.42
CA GLY A 380 5.63 4.75 -21.47
C GLY A 380 6.59 4.80 -20.28
N ASN A 381 7.56 5.71 -20.30
CA ASN A 381 8.37 5.99 -19.12
C ASN A 381 7.59 6.95 -18.21
N ALA A 382 7.04 6.47 -17.09
CA ALA A 382 6.37 7.33 -16.11
C ALA A 382 7.36 8.07 -15.18
N PHE A 383 8.58 7.56 -15.04
CA PHE A 383 9.54 7.97 -14.00
C PHE A 383 10.75 8.70 -14.58
N PHE A 384 10.83 10.02 -14.40
CA PHE A 384 11.93 10.88 -14.85
C PHE A 384 12.74 11.49 -13.70
N CYS A 385 12.85 10.78 -12.58
CA CYS A 385 13.70 11.23 -11.48
C CYS A 385 15.10 10.63 -11.62
N ARG A 386 16.12 11.34 -11.16
CA ARG A 386 17.52 10.90 -11.25
C ARG A 386 17.74 9.46 -10.76
N SER A 387 17.07 9.06 -9.68
CA SER A 387 17.17 7.72 -9.08
C SER A 387 16.43 6.60 -9.85
N SER A 388 15.73 6.89 -10.96
CA SER A 388 14.96 5.88 -11.72
C SER A 388 15.68 5.36 -12.96
N TYR A 389 16.91 5.82 -13.25
CA TYR A 389 17.71 5.36 -14.38
C TYR A 389 19.23 5.40 -14.08
N GLY A 390 20.01 4.83 -14.99
CA GLY A 390 21.48 4.84 -14.94
C GLY A 390 22.07 4.28 -13.64
N LEU A 391 23.23 4.80 -13.26
CA LEU A 391 23.94 4.38 -12.03
C LEU A 391 23.08 4.59 -10.77
N ASP A 392 22.27 5.64 -10.76
CA ASP A 392 21.47 6.00 -9.60
C ASP A 392 20.29 5.02 -9.40
N LEU A 393 19.77 4.39 -10.46
CA LEU A 393 18.81 3.27 -10.32
C LEU A 393 19.45 2.06 -9.66
N VAL A 394 20.70 1.72 -9.98
CA VAL A 394 21.41 0.60 -9.34
C VAL A 394 21.56 0.89 -7.84
N GLN A 395 21.98 2.09 -7.48
CA GLN A 395 22.10 2.50 -6.07
C GLN A 395 20.76 2.48 -5.35
N ASN A 396 19.70 3.00 -6.00
CA ASN A 396 18.35 2.99 -5.48
C ASN A 396 17.81 1.55 -5.30
N THR A 397 18.11 0.65 -6.23
CA THR A 397 17.74 -0.77 -6.15
C THR A 397 18.38 -1.44 -4.93
N ILE A 398 19.69 -1.25 -4.71
CA ILE A 398 20.39 -1.80 -3.54
C ILE A 398 19.91 -1.17 -2.23
N ARG A 399 19.57 0.12 -2.24
CA ARG A 399 19.03 0.83 -1.07
C ARG A 399 17.71 0.22 -0.61
N TRP A 400 16.78 -0.06 -1.53
CA TRP A 400 15.48 -0.63 -1.20
C TRP A 400 15.51 -2.15 -1.04
N PHE A 401 16.45 -2.83 -1.69
CA PHE A 401 16.62 -4.28 -1.62
C PHE A 401 18.06 -4.66 -1.23
N PRO A 402 18.46 -4.49 0.04
CA PRO A 402 19.81 -4.81 0.51
C PRO A 402 20.21 -6.27 0.26
N GLU A 403 19.25 -7.19 0.14
CA GLU A 403 19.46 -8.59 -0.24
C GLU A 403 20.20 -8.76 -1.56
N LEU A 404 20.14 -7.77 -2.46
CA LEU A 404 20.80 -7.78 -3.75
C LEU A 404 22.24 -7.21 -3.73
N THR A 405 22.75 -6.80 -2.57
CA THR A 405 24.08 -6.17 -2.44
C THR A 405 25.20 -7.04 -3.02
N ALA A 406 25.11 -8.36 -2.86
CA ALA A 406 26.09 -9.30 -3.41
C ALA A 406 26.18 -9.28 -4.95
N MET A 407 25.16 -8.75 -5.64
CA MET A 407 25.11 -8.64 -7.10
C MET A 407 25.49 -7.25 -7.60
N LYS A 408 25.81 -6.30 -6.71
CA LYS A 408 26.08 -4.90 -7.07
C LYS A 408 27.18 -4.77 -8.13
N ASP A 409 28.27 -5.50 -8.00
CA ASP A 409 29.38 -5.42 -8.97
C ASP A 409 28.91 -5.84 -10.37
N GLN A 410 28.10 -6.90 -10.46
CA GLN A 410 27.52 -7.36 -11.73
C GLN A 410 26.56 -6.34 -12.33
N MET A 411 25.80 -5.60 -11.50
CA MET A 411 24.95 -4.49 -11.96
C MET A 411 25.78 -3.34 -12.55
N LEU A 412 27.00 -3.11 -12.04
CA LEU A 412 27.88 -2.02 -12.46
C LEU A 412 28.72 -2.35 -13.71
N LEU A 413 28.90 -3.62 -14.05
CA LEU A 413 29.70 -4.03 -15.22
C LEU A 413 29.21 -3.46 -16.55
N VAL A 414 27.89 -3.24 -16.67
CA VAL A 414 27.26 -2.73 -17.90
C VAL A 414 27.18 -1.20 -17.96
N ARG A 415 27.78 -0.49 -17.01
CA ARG A 415 27.72 0.98 -16.89
C ARG A 415 28.16 1.73 -18.16
N GLN A 416 29.08 1.15 -18.94
CA GLN A 416 29.64 1.77 -20.15
C GLN A 416 29.07 1.16 -21.43
N SER A 417 28.04 0.31 -21.33
CA SER A 417 27.40 -0.29 -22.50
C SER A 417 26.66 0.77 -23.31
N SER A 418 26.73 0.65 -24.64
CA SER A 418 25.81 1.35 -25.53
C SER A 418 24.38 0.83 -25.35
N LEU A 419 23.38 1.59 -25.81
CA LEU A 419 21.98 1.16 -25.80
C LEU A 419 21.78 -0.23 -26.44
N THR A 420 22.39 -0.47 -27.60
CA THR A 420 22.31 -1.77 -28.29
C THR A 420 22.89 -2.90 -27.42
N SER A 421 24.07 -2.69 -26.85
CA SER A 421 24.71 -3.67 -25.96
C SER A 421 23.86 -3.93 -24.71
N ALA A 422 23.25 -2.88 -24.13
CA ALA A 422 22.37 -3.02 -22.98
C ALA A 422 21.10 -3.82 -23.32
N LEU A 423 20.45 -3.58 -24.47
CA LEU A 423 19.30 -4.36 -24.93
C LEU A 423 19.65 -5.84 -25.16
N GLU A 424 20.80 -6.11 -25.77
CA GLU A 424 21.31 -7.47 -25.99
C GLU A 424 21.61 -8.18 -24.67
N HIS A 425 22.34 -7.54 -23.76
CA HIS A 425 22.68 -8.07 -22.44
C HIS A 425 21.42 -8.34 -21.61
N TYR A 426 20.47 -7.40 -21.57
CA TYR A 426 19.19 -7.60 -20.88
C TYR A 426 18.44 -8.81 -21.43
N THR A 427 18.32 -8.91 -22.76
CA THR A 427 17.62 -10.01 -23.43
C THR A 427 18.31 -11.35 -23.15
N ALA A 428 19.63 -11.41 -23.25
CA ALA A 428 20.42 -12.61 -22.97
C ALA A 428 20.26 -13.07 -21.52
N SER A 429 20.30 -12.14 -20.54
CA SER A 429 20.06 -12.45 -19.13
C SER A 429 18.66 -13.00 -18.89
N MET A 430 17.62 -12.42 -19.49
CA MET A 430 16.25 -12.92 -19.36
C MET A 430 16.07 -14.31 -19.97
N ILE A 431 16.73 -14.60 -21.10
CA ILE A 431 16.76 -15.96 -21.69
C ILE A 431 17.47 -16.94 -20.76
N SER A 432 18.59 -16.56 -20.14
CA SER A 432 19.31 -17.40 -19.19
C SER A 432 18.47 -17.70 -17.94
N LEU A 433 17.86 -16.67 -17.34
CA LEU A 433 16.94 -16.82 -16.21
C LEU A 433 15.74 -17.71 -16.54
N ARG A 434 15.18 -17.60 -17.75
CA ARG A 434 14.11 -18.49 -18.23
C ARG A 434 14.56 -19.95 -18.24
N LYS A 435 15.78 -20.24 -18.71
CA LYS A 435 16.35 -21.60 -18.72
C LYS A 435 16.52 -22.16 -17.30
N SER A 436 16.93 -21.32 -16.36
CA SER A 436 17.07 -21.71 -14.94
C SER A 436 15.73 -21.84 -14.21
N CYS A 437 14.70 -21.08 -14.61
CA CYS A 437 13.42 -21.02 -13.91
C CYS A 437 12.53 -22.26 -14.12
N LEU A 438 12.52 -22.83 -15.33
CA LEU A 438 11.73 -24.01 -15.72
C LEU A 438 10.20 -23.90 -15.50
N CYS A 439 9.65 -22.70 -15.24
CA CYS A 439 8.22 -22.51 -15.04
C CYS A 439 7.48 -22.19 -16.35
N THR A 440 6.20 -22.54 -16.43
CA THR A 440 5.34 -22.25 -17.60
C THR A 440 5.06 -20.75 -17.78
N ARG A 441 5.13 -19.95 -16.71
CA ARG A 441 4.80 -18.51 -16.73
C ARG A 441 5.75 -17.67 -17.58
N CYS A 442 7.03 -18.06 -17.63
CA CYS A 442 8.01 -17.40 -18.50
C CYS A 442 8.04 -17.96 -19.93
N GLY A 443 7.11 -18.87 -20.27
CA GLY A 443 7.00 -19.47 -21.60
C GLY A 443 7.89 -20.69 -21.83
N HIS A 444 8.39 -21.36 -20.79
CA HIS A 444 9.10 -22.63 -20.96
C HIS A 444 8.11 -23.73 -21.39
N LYS A 445 8.32 -24.33 -22.57
CA LYS A 445 7.58 -25.53 -22.99
C LYS A 445 8.30 -26.78 -22.49
N PRO A 446 7.64 -27.64 -21.70
CA PRO A 446 8.24 -28.91 -21.29
C PRO A 446 8.50 -29.78 -22.53
N GLY A 447 9.77 -30.07 -22.84
CA GLY A 447 10.19 -30.95 -23.93
C GLY A 447 11.05 -30.31 -25.05
N GLU A 448 11.13 -28.98 -25.15
CA GLU A 448 11.98 -28.28 -26.13
C GLU A 448 13.40 -28.06 -25.57
N HIS A 449 14.21 -29.13 -25.47
CA HIS A 449 15.62 -29.02 -25.04
C HIS A 449 16.60 -28.53 -26.13
N LYS A 450 16.12 -28.10 -27.30
CA LYS A 450 16.93 -27.50 -28.36
C LYS A 450 16.32 -26.19 -28.84
N VAL A 451 16.50 -25.12 -28.07
CA VAL A 451 16.26 -23.76 -28.55
C VAL A 451 17.54 -23.29 -29.25
N THR A 452 17.62 -23.46 -30.57
CA THR A 452 18.80 -23.07 -31.38
C THR A 452 18.66 -21.73 -32.09
N SER A 453 17.55 -20.98 -31.97
CA SER A 453 17.50 -19.62 -32.53
C SER A 453 16.67 -18.61 -31.74
N ILE A 454 17.20 -17.38 -31.66
CA ILE A 454 16.56 -16.20 -31.05
C ILE A 454 15.23 -15.83 -31.74
N LYS A 455 15.04 -16.23 -33.01
CA LYS A 455 13.84 -15.92 -33.80
C LYS A 455 12.57 -16.64 -33.32
N GLU A 456 12.68 -17.78 -32.64
CA GLU A 456 11.52 -18.52 -32.13
C GLU A 456 11.01 -18.00 -30.78
N ILE A 457 11.85 -17.27 -30.03
CA ILE A 457 11.49 -16.71 -28.72
C ILE A 457 10.53 -15.51 -28.86
N CYS A 458 10.52 -14.84 -30.01
CA CYS A 458 9.73 -13.64 -30.27
C CYS A 458 8.42 -13.90 -31.05
N SER A 459 8.13 -15.13 -31.48
CA SER A 459 7.06 -15.39 -32.46
C SER A 459 5.70 -15.81 -31.88
N GLY A 460 5.53 -15.91 -30.56
CA GLY A 460 4.22 -15.97 -29.88
C GLY A 460 3.28 -17.14 -30.23
N ARG A 461 3.70 -18.10 -31.08
CA ARG A 461 2.83 -19.19 -31.55
C ARG A 461 3.17 -20.53 -30.90
N ALA A 462 2.11 -21.27 -30.58
CA ALA A 462 2.05 -22.63 -30.05
C ALA A 462 2.01 -22.76 -28.52
N TRP A 463 0.84 -22.51 -27.95
CA TRP A 463 0.36 -23.22 -26.75
C TRP A 463 -0.75 -24.18 -27.18
N GLY A 464 -0.36 -25.36 -27.69
CA GLY A 464 -1.27 -26.49 -27.83
C GLY A 464 -1.31 -27.27 -26.53
N SER A 465 -2.47 -27.81 -26.20
CA SER A 465 -2.77 -28.64 -25.03
C SER A 465 -1.86 -29.89 -25.00
N VAL A 466 -0.71 -29.82 -24.35
CA VAL A 466 0.16 -31.01 -24.19
C VAL A 466 -0.17 -31.69 -22.88
N GLY A 467 -0.85 -32.84 -22.99
CA GLY A 467 -1.01 -33.80 -21.93
C GLY A 467 0.31 -34.50 -21.61
N SER A 468 1.10 -33.93 -20.70
CA SER A 468 2.13 -34.67 -19.97
C SER A 468 2.32 -34.04 -18.60
N ARG A 469 1.96 -34.79 -17.55
CA ARG A 469 2.10 -34.41 -16.14
C ARG A 469 3.58 -34.42 -15.72
N SER A 470 4.36 -33.48 -16.25
CA SER A 470 5.58 -33.05 -15.58
C SER A 470 5.18 -32.43 -14.24
N ILE A 471 5.89 -32.78 -13.16
CA ILE A 471 5.73 -32.22 -11.81
C ILE A 471 6.27 -30.79 -11.83
N VAL A 472 5.64 -29.91 -12.61
CA VAL A 472 5.88 -28.48 -12.53
C VAL A 472 5.20 -28.04 -11.26
N ASP A 473 5.99 -27.57 -10.30
CA ASP A 473 5.45 -26.98 -9.09
C ASP A 473 4.70 -25.70 -9.47
N GLU A 474 3.38 -25.82 -9.62
CA GLU A 474 2.44 -24.73 -9.89
C GLU A 474 2.50 -23.63 -8.82
N ASN A 475 3.29 -23.81 -7.76
CA ASN A 475 3.41 -22.92 -6.64
C ASN A 475 4.68 -22.06 -6.64
N ARG A 476 5.63 -22.28 -7.55
CA ARG A 476 6.83 -21.43 -7.62
C ARG A 476 6.58 -20.08 -8.28
N PHE A 477 7.19 -19.03 -7.72
CA PHE A 477 7.32 -17.75 -8.39
C PHE A 477 8.32 -17.86 -9.55
N CYS A 478 8.06 -17.13 -10.62
CA CYS A 478 8.88 -17.11 -11.81
C CYS A 478 10.08 -16.17 -11.61
N LEU A 479 11.30 -16.66 -11.84
CA LEU A 479 12.53 -15.88 -11.66
C LEU A 479 12.57 -14.64 -12.54
N VAL A 480 12.15 -14.76 -13.80
CA VAL A 480 12.08 -13.62 -14.75
C VAL A 480 11.15 -12.53 -14.22
N LEU A 481 9.95 -12.93 -13.77
CA LEU A 481 8.97 -11.98 -13.24
C LEU A 481 9.42 -11.34 -11.93
N ILE A 482 10.15 -12.07 -11.08
CA ILE A 482 10.74 -11.47 -9.87
C ILE A 482 11.72 -10.36 -10.25
N VAL A 483 12.62 -10.58 -11.22
CA VAL A 483 13.58 -9.55 -11.67
C VAL A 483 12.85 -8.33 -12.24
N GLU A 484 11.84 -8.53 -13.08
CA GLU A 484 11.03 -7.43 -13.63
C GLU A 484 10.29 -6.67 -12.52
N THR A 485 9.76 -7.39 -11.52
CA THR A 485 9.11 -6.80 -10.35
C THR A 485 10.09 -5.93 -9.57
N ILE A 486 11.31 -6.42 -9.32
CA ILE A 486 12.37 -5.65 -8.64
C ILE A 486 12.68 -4.37 -9.40
N ILE A 487 12.83 -4.45 -10.72
CA ILE A 487 13.12 -3.28 -11.58
C ILE A 487 11.97 -2.25 -11.49
N CYS A 488 10.72 -2.69 -11.69
CA CYS A 488 9.55 -1.82 -11.67
C CYS A 488 9.31 -1.19 -10.30
N VAL A 489 9.47 -1.94 -9.22
CA VAL A 489 9.30 -1.43 -7.85
C VAL A 489 10.44 -0.47 -7.50
N SER A 490 11.68 -0.77 -7.88
CA SER A 490 12.81 0.15 -7.68
C SER A 490 12.57 1.49 -8.37
N ARG A 491 12.09 1.46 -9.61
CA ARG A 491 11.70 2.69 -10.34
C ARG A 491 10.56 3.43 -9.66
N SER A 492 9.55 2.70 -9.18
CA SER A 492 8.41 3.29 -8.44
C SER A 492 8.83 3.99 -7.15
N LEU A 493 9.86 3.47 -6.48
CA LEU A 493 10.38 4.00 -5.22
C LEU A 493 11.44 5.11 -5.41
N ALA A 494 11.86 5.39 -6.64
CA ALA A 494 12.98 6.28 -6.92
C ALA A 494 12.75 7.74 -6.47
N ALA A 495 11.50 8.19 -6.44
CA ALA A 495 11.11 9.52 -5.97
C ALA A 495 10.22 9.46 -4.72
N VAL A 496 10.32 8.39 -3.93
CA VAL A 496 9.50 8.19 -2.73
C VAL A 496 10.19 8.71 -1.48
N THR A 497 9.45 9.49 -0.69
CA THR A 497 9.80 9.87 0.67
C THR A 497 8.84 9.17 1.63
N LEU A 498 9.38 8.26 2.42
CA LEU A 498 8.63 7.63 3.49
C LEU A 498 8.67 8.54 4.71
N HIS A 499 7.51 8.96 5.16
CA HIS A 499 7.37 9.55 6.48
C HIS A 499 7.25 8.41 7.48
N GLU A 500 7.94 8.56 8.61
CA GLU A 500 8.02 7.53 9.64
C GLU A 500 8.71 6.23 9.14
N ARG A 501 8.60 5.16 9.93
CA ARG A 501 9.19 3.85 9.61
C ARG A 501 8.17 2.95 8.92
N ILE A 502 7.37 3.49 8.00
CA ILE A 502 6.40 2.70 7.24
C ILE A 502 7.15 1.70 6.37
N LEU A 503 6.70 0.45 6.45
CA LEU A 503 7.24 -0.66 5.68
C LEU A 503 6.22 -1.12 4.64
N PRO A 504 6.66 -1.68 3.50
CA PRO A 504 5.77 -2.21 2.48
C PRO A 504 5.02 -3.44 3.01
N ARG A 505 3.83 -3.70 2.47
CA ARG A 505 3.09 -4.94 2.78
C ARG A 505 3.56 -6.05 1.85
N ARG A 506 3.63 -7.27 2.38
CA ARG A 506 3.94 -8.45 1.56
C ARG A 506 2.96 -8.58 0.38
N SER A 507 1.67 -8.37 0.65
CA SER A 507 0.64 -8.40 -0.39
C SER A 507 0.87 -7.35 -1.48
N GLY A 508 1.38 -6.17 -1.13
CA GLY A 508 1.72 -5.13 -2.09
C GLY A 508 2.81 -5.56 -3.06
N LEU A 509 3.86 -6.22 -2.58
CA LEU A 509 4.91 -6.77 -3.45
C LEU A 509 4.40 -7.94 -4.30
N MET A 510 3.50 -8.78 -3.77
CA MET A 510 2.84 -9.84 -4.54
C MET A 510 1.94 -9.26 -5.64
N LEU A 511 1.24 -8.16 -5.38
CA LEU A 511 0.43 -7.46 -6.39
C LEU A 511 1.32 -6.84 -7.47
N ALA A 512 2.47 -6.26 -7.11
CA ALA A 512 3.46 -5.79 -8.08
C ALA A 512 3.95 -6.94 -8.99
N TYR A 513 4.23 -8.11 -8.42
CA TYR A 513 4.57 -9.31 -9.19
C TYR A 513 3.42 -9.76 -10.10
N ARG A 514 2.17 -9.74 -9.60
CA ARG A 514 0.99 -10.10 -10.38
C ARG A 514 0.76 -9.16 -11.55
N ARG A 515 1.03 -7.86 -11.39
CA ARG A 515 0.99 -6.88 -12.49
C ARG A 515 1.98 -7.28 -13.60
N GLN A 516 3.21 -7.67 -13.24
CA GLN A 516 4.20 -8.14 -14.24
C GLN A 516 3.74 -9.43 -14.93
N PHE A 517 3.13 -10.35 -14.19
CA PHE A 517 2.53 -11.55 -14.76
C PHE A 517 1.41 -11.22 -15.75
N GLN A 518 0.52 -10.28 -15.40
CA GLN A 518 -0.58 -9.83 -16.25
C GLN A 518 -0.06 -9.14 -17.53
N ALA A 519 0.91 -8.23 -17.41
CA ALA A 519 1.55 -7.57 -18.55
C ALA A 519 2.09 -8.59 -19.57
N ARG A 520 2.80 -9.62 -19.09
CA ARG A 520 3.26 -10.73 -19.96
C ARG A 520 2.13 -11.57 -20.54
N SER A 521 1.04 -11.74 -19.80
CA SER A 521 -0.11 -12.53 -20.26
C SER A 521 -0.90 -11.82 -21.36
N TRP A 522 -0.91 -10.50 -21.37
CA TRP A 522 -1.55 -9.68 -22.41
C TRP A 522 -0.67 -9.55 -23.64
N ALA A 523 0.64 -9.37 -23.46
CA ALA A 523 1.62 -9.31 -24.54
C ALA A 523 1.89 -10.65 -25.28
N ARG A 524 0.97 -11.63 -25.21
CA ARG A 524 1.12 -12.96 -25.83
C ARG A 524 1.15 -12.92 -27.36
N SER A 525 0.72 -11.83 -27.96
CA SER A 525 0.99 -11.50 -29.36
C SER A 525 1.59 -10.09 -29.35
N PRO A 526 2.90 -9.91 -29.58
CA PRO A 526 3.44 -8.56 -29.72
C PRO A 526 2.66 -7.89 -30.85
N THR A 527 1.86 -6.89 -30.51
CA THR A 527 0.88 -6.29 -31.43
C THR A 527 1.56 -5.34 -32.39
N THR A 528 2.75 -4.86 -32.03
CA THR A 528 3.54 -3.90 -32.80
C THR A 528 4.94 -4.42 -33.12
N GLU A 529 5.48 -4.01 -34.27
CA GLU A 529 6.91 -4.21 -34.60
C GLU A 529 7.83 -3.48 -33.61
N GLU A 530 7.32 -2.47 -32.90
CA GLU A 530 8.04 -1.72 -31.87
C GLU A 530 8.31 -2.56 -30.62
N GLU A 531 7.31 -3.31 -30.14
CA GLU A 531 7.49 -4.27 -29.03
C GLU A 531 8.55 -5.33 -29.35
N LYS A 532 8.60 -5.79 -30.61
CA LYS A 532 9.62 -6.75 -31.04
C LYS A 532 11.03 -6.17 -30.99
N LYS A 533 11.19 -4.86 -31.24
CA LYS A 533 12.48 -4.18 -31.20
C LYS A 533 13.00 -3.95 -29.78
N LEU A 534 12.13 -3.58 -28.84
CA LEU A 534 12.50 -3.46 -27.42
C LEU A 534 12.87 -4.80 -26.80
N GLY A 535 12.23 -5.88 -27.27
CA GLY A 535 12.38 -7.18 -26.65
C GLY A 535 11.79 -7.17 -25.23
N PRO A 536 12.32 -7.99 -24.31
CA PRO A 536 11.66 -8.23 -23.02
C PRO A 536 11.59 -7.00 -22.08
N ILE A 537 12.39 -5.95 -22.28
CA ILE A 537 12.42 -4.77 -21.38
C ILE A 537 11.09 -4.01 -21.40
N VAL A 538 10.32 -4.19 -22.47
CA VAL A 538 8.99 -3.63 -22.63
C VAL A 538 8.05 -3.93 -21.46
N MET A 539 8.23 -5.10 -20.82
CA MET A 539 7.43 -5.51 -19.66
C MET A 539 7.71 -4.66 -18.42
N CYS A 540 8.86 -3.97 -18.40
CA CYS A 540 9.23 -3.05 -17.33
C CYS A 540 8.81 -1.59 -17.59
N LEU A 541 8.19 -1.30 -18.73
CA LEU A 541 7.64 0.03 -19.03
C LEU A 541 6.23 0.14 -18.46
N ASP A 542 5.78 1.37 -18.19
CA ASP A 542 4.46 1.65 -17.66
C ASP A 542 3.42 1.74 -18.79
N TRP A 543 3.42 0.77 -19.69
CA TRP A 543 2.44 0.71 -20.77
C TRP A 543 1.10 0.18 -20.28
N ASP A 544 0.07 1.00 -20.45
CA ASP A 544 -1.31 0.56 -20.47
C ASP A 544 -1.78 0.58 -21.93
N GLU A 545 -1.79 -0.59 -22.58
CA GLU A 545 -2.23 -0.76 -23.97
C GLU A 545 -3.66 -0.23 -24.20
N SER A 546 -4.49 -0.18 -23.16
CA SER A 546 -5.87 0.28 -23.28
C SER A 546 -6.01 1.81 -23.28
N ARG A 547 -4.97 2.58 -22.91
CA ARG A 547 -5.10 4.01 -22.57
C ARG A 547 -3.96 4.94 -23.02
N LEU A 548 -3.23 4.61 -24.09
CA LEU A 548 -2.15 5.45 -24.63
C LEU A 548 -2.52 6.93 -24.90
N ARG A 549 -3.81 7.30 -24.97
CA ARG A 549 -4.25 8.69 -25.20
C ARG A 549 -4.58 9.50 -23.94
N ASP A 550 -4.73 8.88 -22.78
CA ASP A 550 -5.21 9.53 -21.54
C ASP A 550 -4.33 9.22 -20.31
N PHE A 551 -3.10 8.77 -20.56
CA PHE A 551 -2.21 8.25 -19.52
C PHE A 551 -1.66 9.37 -18.61
N ASN A 552 -2.17 9.45 -17.39
CA ASN A 552 -1.61 10.35 -16.38
C ASN A 552 -0.49 9.64 -15.59
N LYS A 553 0.76 10.04 -15.81
CA LYS A 553 1.95 9.48 -15.14
C LYS A 553 1.84 9.57 -13.61
N CYS A 554 1.26 10.65 -13.08
CA CYS A 554 1.06 10.84 -11.65
C CYS A 554 0.16 9.75 -11.05
N ASP A 555 -0.91 9.39 -11.76
CA ASP A 555 -1.85 8.35 -11.31
C ASP A 555 -1.16 6.99 -11.19
N VAL A 556 -0.34 6.62 -12.18
CA VAL A 556 0.41 5.36 -12.14
C VAL A 556 1.43 5.34 -11.02
N ILE A 557 2.15 6.44 -10.79
CA ILE A 557 3.09 6.58 -9.67
C ILE A 557 2.35 6.38 -8.34
N LEU A 558 1.29 7.15 -8.12
CA LEU A 558 0.50 7.10 -6.89
C LEU A 558 -0.10 5.71 -6.65
N LYS A 559 -0.72 5.10 -7.67
CA LYS A 559 -1.32 3.77 -7.57
C LYS A 559 -0.29 2.68 -7.27
N ASN A 560 0.87 2.69 -7.92
CA ASN A 560 1.93 1.70 -7.69
C ASN A 560 2.47 1.79 -6.26
N ILE A 561 2.76 3.00 -5.79
CA ILE A 561 3.28 3.24 -4.44
C ILE A 561 2.20 2.89 -3.42
N LEU A 562 0.98 3.37 -3.59
CA LEU A 562 -0.11 3.09 -2.65
C LEU A 562 -0.38 1.60 -2.58
N THR A 563 -0.46 0.89 -3.71
CA THR A 563 -0.63 -0.57 -3.74
C THR A 563 0.49 -1.30 -2.97
N LEU A 564 1.73 -0.85 -3.09
CA LEU A 564 2.88 -1.44 -2.40
C LEU A 564 2.76 -1.32 -0.86
N PHE A 565 2.28 -0.18 -0.37
CA PHE A 565 2.19 0.11 1.07
C PHE A 565 0.85 -0.24 1.72
N SER A 566 -0.27 -0.18 0.98
CA SER A 566 -1.62 -0.56 1.42
C SER A 566 -1.86 -2.05 1.27
N GLY A 567 -1.17 -2.69 0.32
CA GLY A 567 -1.34 -4.10 -0.02
C GLY A 567 -2.62 -4.40 -0.79
N GLU A 568 -3.21 -3.41 -1.45
CA GLU A 568 -4.49 -3.50 -2.16
C GLU A 568 -4.46 -2.69 -3.47
N LEU A 569 -5.11 -3.21 -4.52
CA LEU A 569 -5.24 -2.52 -5.79
C LEU A 569 -6.21 -1.34 -5.66
N VAL A 570 -5.83 -0.21 -6.24
CA VAL A 570 -6.68 0.97 -6.31
C VAL A 570 -7.25 1.06 -7.72
N ASP A 571 -8.30 0.27 -7.95
CA ASP A 571 -9.02 0.27 -9.20
C ASP A 571 -10.05 1.39 -9.18
N ASP A 572 -9.65 2.57 -9.65
CA ASP A 572 -10.61 3.56 -10.07
C ASP A 572 -10.26 4.14 -11.45
N PRO A 573 -11.10 3.83 -12.46
CA PRO A 573 -10.91 4.29 -13.82
C PRO A 573 -11.34 5.75 -14.06
N SER A 574 -12.01 6.40 -13.11
CA SER A 574 -12.82 7.62 -13.35
C SER A 574 -12.11 8.95 -13.12
N SER A 575 -11.01 9.00 -12.37
CA SER A 575 -10.38 10.26 -11.97
C SER A 575 -9.08 10.55 -12.73
N LYS A 576 -9.10 11.56 -13.61
CA LYS A 576 -7.90 12.17 -14.20
C LYS A 576 -7.30 13.17 -13.20
N ASN A 577 -5.98 13.38 -13.23
CA ASN A 577 -5.25 14.43 -12.49
C ASN A 577 -5.25 14.30 -10.96
N ILE A 578 -5.02 13.08 -10.46
CA ILE A 578 -4.93 12.84 -9.02
C ILE A 578 -3.56 13.28 -8.48
N CYS A 579 -3.53 14.05 -7.41
CA CYS A 579 -2.30 14.42 -6.69
C CYS A 579 -2.16 13.73 -5.32
N ALA A 580 -3.24 13.13 -4.80
CA ALA A 580 -3.23 12.34 -3.58
C ALA A 580 -4.24 11.18 -3.62
N LEU A 581 -3.86 10.03 -3.07
CA LEU A 581 -4.69 8.84 -2.90
C LEU A 581 -4.58 8.30 -1.47
N SER A 582 -5.67 7.77 -0.93
CA SER A 582 -5.68 7.06 0.34
C SER A 582 -6.36 5.69 0.23
N CYS A 583 -5.74 4.65 0.77
CA CYS A 583 -6.28 3.29 0.86
C CYS A 583 -5.74 2.59 2.11
N LYS A 584 -6.62 1.89 2.85
CA LYS A 584 -6.29 1.16 4.10
C LYS A 584 -5.46 1.97 5.12
N GLY A 585 -5.79 3.25 5.28
CA GLY A 585 -5.07 4.13 6.20
C GLY A 585 -3.62 4.38 5.81
N ILE A 586 -3.32 4.29 4.52
CA ILE A 586 -2.08 4.79 3.93
C ILE A 586 -2.48 5.87 2.93
N THR A 587 -1.86 7.04 3.06
CA THR A 587 -2.03 8.13 2.12
C THR A 587 -0.73 8.36 1.36
N VAL A 588 -0.84 8.46 0.03
CA VAL A 588 0.25 8.85 -0.87
C VAL A 588 -0.13 10.14 -1.56
N PHE A 589 0.74 11.14 -1.53
CA PHE A 589 0.53 12.41 -2.22
C PHE A 589 1.80 12.90 -2.92
N LEU A 590 1.64 13.70 -3.96
CA LEU A 590 2.76 14.27 -4.73
C LEU A 590 3.07 15.68 -4.23
N GLU A 591 4.34 15.91 -3.90
CA GLU A 591 4.91 17.24 -3.79
C GLU A 591 5.34 17.70 -5.19
N THR A 592 4.73 18.78 -5.66
CA THR A 592 5.09 19.43 -6.93
C THR A 592 6.14 20.50 -6.67
N SER A 593 7.42 20.16 -6.87
CA SER A 593 8.48 21.16 -6.93
C SER A 593 8.56 21.73 -8.34
N TYR A 594 8.27 23.03 -8.49
CA TYR A 594 8.50 23.76 -9.73
C TYR A 594 9.97 24.19 -9.87
N GLU A 595 10.90 23.24 -9.91
CA GLU A 595 12.26 23.53 -10.36
C GLU A 595 12.31 23.55 -11.89
N LYS A 596 12.89 24.63 -12.43
CA LYS A 596 12.85 25.03 -13.85
C LYS A 596 13.10 23.85 -14.81
N ARG A 597 12.04 23.44 -15.52
CA ARG A 597 11.97 22.59 -16.75
C ARG A 597 11.80 21.07 -16.60
N THR A 598 11.78 20.50 -15.40
CA THR A 598 11.43 19.08 -15.23
C THR A 598 10.43 18.93 -14.09
N ASN A 599 9.22 18.46 -14.38
CA ASN A 599 8.24 18.12 -13.35
C ASN A 599 8.72 16.86 -12.61
N ILE A 600 9.58 17.05 -11.61
CA ILE A 600 9.99 15.98 -10.72
C ILE A 600 8.91 15.87 -9.64
N PHE A 601 8.09 14.83 -9.74
CA PHE A 601 7.13 14.50 -8.70
C PHE A 601 7.84 13.72 -7.61
N ARG A 602 7.79 14.22 -6.38
CA ARG A 602 8.19 13.45 -5.20
C ARG A 602 6.93 12.93 -4.53
N ALA A 603 6.84 11.62 -4.36
CA ALA A 603 5.71 11.00 -3.69
C ALA A 603 6.01 10.83 -2.20
N HIS A 604 5.12 11.31 -1.34
CA HIS A 604 5.18 11.14 0.09
C HIS A 604 4.22 10.04 0.52
N VAL A 605 4.67 9.13 1.38
CA VAL A 605 3.84 8.07 1.96
C VAL A 605 3.74 8.31 3.46
N ILE A 606 2.53 8.42 3.97
CA ILE A 606 2.23 8.62 5.39
C ILE A 606 1.10 7.66 5.85
N PRO A 607 1.01 7.32 7.14
CA PRO A 607 -0.18 6.66 7.67
C PRO A 607 -1.33 7.67 7.79
N GLY A 608 -2.56 7.19 7.65
CA GLY A 608 -3.79 7.96 7.80
C GLY A 608 -4.51 8.21 6.47
N PHE A 609 -5.37 9.23 6.49
CA PHE A 609 -6.35 9.50 5.45
C PHE A 609 -6.17 10.88 4.85
N ILE A 610 -6.86 11.12 3.74
CA ILE A 610 -7.05 12.46 3.22
C ILE A 610 -8.22 13.09 3.97
N ALA A 611 -7.93 14.14 4.72
CA ALA A 611 -8.93 14.96 5.40
C ALA A 611 -9.18 16.21 4.56
N ALA A 612 -10.29 16.20 3.82
CA ALA A 612 -10.79 17.32 3.02
C ALA A 612 -12.27 17.60 3.36
N PRO A 613 -12.80 18.81 3.15
CA PRO A 613 -14.18 19.18 3.47
C PRO A 613 -15.27 18.27 2.88
N SER A 614 -14.94 17.55 1.80
CA SER A 614 -15.83 16.60 1.13
C SER A 614 -15.57 15.12 1.49
N CYS A 615 -14.71 14.83 2.48
CA CYS A 615 -14.29 13.47 2.86
C CYS A 615 -13.86 12.61 1.65
N ALA A 616 -13.18 13.22 0.70
CA ALA A 616 -12.75 12.53 -0.50
C ALA A 616 -11.54 11.63 -0.19
N SER A 617 -11.55 10.39 -0.68
CA SER A 617 -10.38 9.50 -0.69
C SER A 617 -9.27 9.96 -1.66
N ARG A 618 -9.43 11.15 -2.24
CA ARG A 618 -8.71 11.71 -3.38
C ARG A 618 -8.71 13.23 -3.37
N ILE A 619 -7.67 13.79 -3.96
CA ILE A 619 -7.64 15.20 -4.37
C ILE A 619 -7.20 15.24 -5.83
N THR A 620 -7.95 15.94 -6.67
CA THR A 620 -7.56 16.24 -8.05
C THR A 620 -6.91 17.61 -8.10
N ASP A 621 -5.77 17.73 -8.79
CA ASP A 621 -5.11 19.00 -9.00
C ASP A 621 -5.93 19.86 -10.00
N PRO A 622 -6.49 21.01 -9.57
CA PRO A 622 -7.25 21.88 -10.46
C PRO A 622 -6.38 22.58 -11.52
N LEU A 623 -5.06 22.69 -11.35
CA LEU A 623 -4.17 23.33 -12.33
C LEU A 623 -4.03 22.51 -13.63
N HIS A 624 -4.17 21.19 -13.54
CA HIS A 624 -4.13 20.28 -14.69
C HIS A 624 -5.52 19.99 -15.30
N ALA A 625 -6.60 20.43 -14.67
CA ALA A 625 -7.96 20.39 -15.23
C ALA A 625 -8.24 21.52 -16.24
N LEU A 626 -7.24 22.38 -16.52
CA LEU A 626 -7.27 23.26 -17.68
C LEU A 626 -7.25 22.40 -18.96
N ASP A 627 -8.44 22.30 -19.52
CA ASP A 627 -8.82 21.59 -20.73
C ASP A 627 -7.72 21.59 -21.83
N PRO A 628 -7.22 20.41 -22.27
CA PRO A 628 -6.31 20.32 -23.42
C PRO A 628 -6.96 20.79 -24.74
N THR A 629 -8.28 20.99 -24.76
CA THR A 629 -9.04 21.55 -25.89
C THR A 629 -9.20 23.07 -25.87
N ILE A 630 -8.57 23.79 -24.92
CA ILE A 630 -8.20 25.18 -25.17
C ILE A 630 -7.19 25.14 -26.32
N LYS A 631 -7.72 25.14 -27.55
CA LYS A 631 -6.98 25.38 -28.77
C LYS A 631 -6.17 26.63 -28.48
N ARG A 632 -4.85 26.47 -28.46
CA ARG A 632 -3.94 27.59 -28.67
C ARG A 632 -4.39 28.24 -29.96
N ASP A 633 -5.17 29.31 -29.85
CA ASP A 633 -5.57 30.09 -31.00
C ASP A 633 -4.26 30.56 -31.64
N GLY A 634 -4.04 30.12 -32.88
CA GLY A 634 -2.79 30.23 -33.62
C GLY A 634 -2.52 31.64 -34.12
N SER A 635 -2.87 32.66 -33.34
CA SER A 635 -2.63 34.05 -33.71
C SER A 635 -2.01 34.84 -32.54
N LYS A 636 -0.72 35.16 -32.74
CA LYS A 636 0.13 36.07 -31.95
C LYS A 636 0.72 35.52 -30.65
N PHE A 637 1.55 34.48 -30.77
CA PHE A 637 2.80 34.52 -30.02
C PHE A 637 3.73 35.51 -30.73
N LEU A 638 4.01 36.64 -30.08
CA LEU A 638 5.16 37.47 -30.42
C LEU A 638 6.39 36.57 -30.29
N VAL A 639 7.00 36.26 -31.43
CA VAL A 639 8.37 35.75 -31.49
C VAL A 639 9.21 36.80 -30.78
N CYS A 640 9.69 36.50 -29.57
CA CYS A 640 10.78 37.25 -28.98
C CYS A 640 11.99 37.04 -29.90
N GLN A 641 12.26 38.02 -30.77
CA GLN A 641 13.51 38.07 -31.49
C GLN A 641 14.68 38.12 -30.48
N PRO A 642 15.84 37.54 -30.82
CA PRO A 642 16.99 37.58 -29.94
C PRO A 642 17.45 39.04 -29.81
N ILE A 643 17.25 39.64 -28.64
CA ILE A 643 17.77 40.96 -28.32
C ILE A 643 19.28 40.83 -28.20
N THR A 644 19.99 41.42 -29.15
CA THR A 644 21.43 41.66 -29.05
C THR A 644 21.67 42.76 -28.00
N PRO A 645 22.71 42.65 -27.16
CA PRO A 645 22.89 43.58 -26.07
C PRO A 645 23.51 44.88 -26.61
N LYS A 646 22.72 45.96 -26.73
CA LYS A 646 23.25 47.33 -26.77
C LYS A 646 22.19 48.36 -26.36
N LYS A 647 22.47 48.98 -25.21
CA LYS A 647 21.99 50.26 -24.64
C LYS A 647 20.56 50.34 -24.08
N ASN A 648 20.53 50.56 -22.76
CA ASN A 648 19.41 51.01 -21.94
C ASN A 648 19.00 52.46 -22.29
N GLU A 649 17.69 52.77 -22.26
CA GLU A 649 17.08 53.80 -21.38
C GLU A 649 15.60 54.18 -21.68
N GLU A 650 14.97 53.79 -22.79
CA GLU A 650 13.67 54.41 -23.18
C GLU A 650 12.36 53.63 -22.88
N VAL A 651 12.35 52.62 -22.00
CA VAL A 651 11.15 51.77 -21.80
C VAL A 651 10.22 52.24 -20.65
N TRP A 652 10.59 53.27 -19.90
CA TRP A 652 9.85 53.65 -18.69
C TRP A 652 8.60 54.53 -18.90
N GLU A 653 8.35 55.10 -20.09
CA GLU A 653 7.29 56.11 -20.24
C GLU A 653 5.95 55.62 -20.85
N ILE A 654 5.88 54.41 -21.40
CA ILE A 654 4.66 53.94 -22.09
C ILE A 654 3.61 53.34 -21.12
N ARG A 655 4.00 52.95 -19.89
CA ARG A 655 3.12 52.19 -18.99
C ARG A 655 2.14 53.01 -18.15
N LEU A 656 2.26 54.33 -18.10
CA LEU A 656 1.40 55.17 -17.24
C LEU A 656 0.10 55.64 -17.90
N ARG A 657 -0.13 55.42 -19.21
CA ARG A 657 -1.33 55.93 -19.91
C ARG A 657 -2.48 54.92 -20.10
N LEU A 658 -2.35 53.67 -19.65
CA LEU A 658 -3.40 52.65 -19.85
C LEU A 658 -4.24 52.34 -18.60
N ARG A 659 -4.11 53.14 -17.52
CA ARG A 659 -4.73 52.84 -16.22
C ARG A 659 -6.18 53.35 -16.03
N ASP A 660 -6.71 54.17 -16.94
CA ASP A 660 -7.96 54.92 -16.66
C ASP A 660 -9.21 54.53 -17.47
N ASN A 661 -9.23 53.41 -18.19
CA ASN A 661 -10.46 53.01 -18.89
C ASN A 661 -10.64 51.49 -18.93
N ARG A 662 -11.45 50.95 -18.00
CA ARG A 662 -12.40 49.83 -18.18
C ARG A 662 -12.89 49.32 -16.82
N MET A 663 -13.90 49.97 -16.29
CA MET A 663 -14.72 49.44 -15.21
C MET A 663 -16.19 49.73 -15.53
N CYS A 664 -16.83 48.89 -16.38
CA CYS A 664 -18.30 48.92 -16.55
C CYS A 664 -18.97 47.67 -17.15
N ASP A 665 -18.29 46.73 -17.83
CA ASP A 665 -19.03 45.71 -18.63
C ASP A 665 -19.09 44.28 -18.07
N LEU A 666 -19.11 44.08 -16.74
CA LEU A 666 -19.23 42.74 -16.13
C LEU A 666 -20.46 42.55 -15.23
N LEU A 667 -21.54 43.29 -15.52
CA LEU A 667 -22.86 43.04 -14.99
C LEU A 667 -23.81 42.80 -16.16
N LEU A 668 -23.82 41.57 -16.67
CA LEU A 668 -24.91 40.94 -17.43
C LEU A 668 -24.35 39.65 -18.05
N MET A 669 -24.28 38.55 -17.28
CA MET A 669 -24.50 37.19 -17.79
C MET A 669 -24.78 36.23 -16.63
N ASP A 670 -26.05 35.83 -16.61
CA ASP A 670 -26.60 34.54 -16.22
C ASP A 670 -26.79 34.17 -14.73
N LYS A 671 -28.06 34.22 -14.32
CA LYS A 671 -28.61 33.85 -13.00
C LYS A 671 -29.08 32.39 -12.93
N GLU A 672 -29.01 31.59 -14.00
CA GLU A 672 -29.59 30.23 -14.02
C GLU A 672 -28.64 29.09 -13.62
N ARG A 673 -27.33 29.33 -13.44
CA ARG A 673 -26.37 28.28 -13.03
C ARG A 673 -26.14 28.10 -11.52
N ARG A 674 -26.87 28.82 -10.66
CA ARG A 674 -26.62 28.81 -9.20
C ARG A 674 -27.27 27.66 -8.41
N GLN A 675 -27.92 26.69 -9.05
CA GLN A 675 -28.53 25.56 -8.32
C GLN A 675 -27.78 24.22 -8.40
N ASN A 676 -26.69 24.08 -9.16
CA ASN A 676 -25.96 22.80 -9.25
C ASN A 676 -24.41 22.89 -9.27
N ALA A 677 -23.82 23.92 -8.67
CA ALA A 677 -22.36 23.99 -8.52
C ALA A 677 -21.97 24.64 -7.18
N LEU A 678 -21.73 23.82 -6.16
CA LEU A 678 -20.99 24.23 -4.95
C LEU A 678 -19.49 23.95 -5.17
N GLY A 679 -18.88 24.78 -6.02
CA GLY A 679 -17.44 24.91 -6.14
C GLY A 679 -17.06 26.35 -5.81
N ALA A 680 -16.21 26.56 -4.81
CA ALA A 680 -15.65 27.88 -4.52
C ALA A 680 -14.70 28.27 -5.65
N TYR A 681 -14.95 29.42 -6.28
CA TYR A 681 -14.22 29.92 -7.44
C TYR A 681 -13.43 31.19 -7.05
N ILE A 682 -12.11 31.16 -7.20
CA ILE A 682 -11.28 32.37 -7.25
C ILE A 682 -10.22 32.17 -8.34
N GLY A 683 -10.19 33.05 -9.34
CA GLY A 683 -9.30 32.97 -10.50
C GLY A 683 -7.91 33.62 -10.26
N PRO A 684 -6.82 33.14 -10.90
CA PRO A 684 -5.44 33.61 -10.67
C PRO A 684 -5.14 35.05 -11.08
N SER A 685 -5.95 35.69 -11.92
CA SER A 685 -5.69 37.05 -12.43
C SER A 685 -5.85 38.14 -11.36
N GLN A 686 -6.65 37.91 -10.32
CA GLN A 686 -6.75 38.82 -9.18
C GLN A 686 -5.67 38.57 -8.12
N LEU A 687 -5.19 37.33 -8.00
CA LEU A 687 -4.20 36.94 -7.00
C LEU A 687 -2.78 37.41 -7.38
N MET A 688 -2.41 37.32 -8.66
CA MET A 688 -1.11 37.79 -9.15
C MET A 688 -0.95 39.31 -9.09
N GLY A 689 -2.04 40.07 -9.25
CA GLY A 689 -2.05 41.53 -9.10
C GLY A 689 -1.82 41.99 -7.67
N GLN A 690 -2.29 41.23 -6.68
CA GLN A 690 -2.14 41.56 -5.26
C GLN A 690 -0.81 41.10 -4.66
N ILE A 691 -0.26 39.96 -5.14
CA ILE A 691 1.04 39.45 -4.70
C ILE A 691 2.17 40.36 -5.19
N ALA A 692 2.14 40.79 -6.46
CA ALA A 692 3.16 41.69 -7.00
C ALA A 692 3.11 43.11 -6.36
N ALA A 693 1.93 43.57 -5.96
CA ALA A 693 1.77 44.87 -5.31
C ALA A 693 2.15 44.88 -3.81
N ARG A 694 2.14 43.72 -3.15
CA ARG A 694 2.43 43.60 -1.70
C ARG A 694 3.84 43.14 -1.35
N SER A 695 4.55 42.48 -2.25
CA SER A 695 5.80 41.80 -1.90
C SER A 695 7.08 42.62 -2.11
N GLY A 696 7.04 43.83 -2.69
CA GLY A 696 8.15 44.80 -2.61
C GLY A 696 9.56 44.27 -2.96
N LEU A 697 9.67 43.19 -3.73
CA LEU A 697 10.95 42.51 -3.98
C LEU A 697 11.66 43.15 -5.17
N ILE A 698 12.56 44.08 -4.86
CA ILE A 698 13.67 44.48 -5.73
C ILE A 698 14.84 43.57 -5.35
N VAL A 699 15.33 42.75 -6.29
CA VAL A 699 16.62 42.05 -6.13
C VAL A 699 17.66 42.79 -6.97
N VAL A 700 18.60 43.43 -6.26
CA VAL A 700 19.82 44.05 -6.82
C VAL A 700 20.86 42.94 -6.99
N SER A 701 21.45 42.84 -8.17
CA SER A 701 22.63 42.00 -8.43
C SER A 701 23.85 42.89 -8.67
N GLU A 702 24.87 42.80 -7.82
CA GLU A 702 26.22 43.28 -8.13
C GLU A 702 26.97 42.25 -9.00
N PRO A 703 27.87 42.70 -9.90
CA PRO A 703 28.67 41.82 -10.74
C PRO A 703 30.03 41.50 -10.10
N ILE A 704 30.50 40.26 -10.23
CA ILE A 704 31.90 39.88 -9.98
C ILE A 704 32.55 39.56 -11.32
N CYS A 705 33.75 40.10 -11.52
CA CYS A 705 34.60 40.02 -12.71
C CYS A 705 34.94 38.59 -13.16
#